data_AF-A0A6P6AEK6-F1
#
_entry.id   AF-A0A6P6AEK6-F1
#
_cell.length_a   1.000
_cell.length_b   1.000
_cell.length_c   1.000
_cell.angle_alpha   90.00
_cell.angle_beta   90.00
_cell.angle_gamma   90.00
#
_symmetry.space_group_name_H-M   'P 1'
#
loop_
_entity.id
_entity.type
_entity.pdbx_description
1 polymer ?
#
loop_
_entity_poly.entity_id
_entity_poly.type
_entity_poly.pdbx_seq_one_letter_code
_entity_poly.pdbx_strand_id
1 'polypeptide(L)'
;MGRDSSRSSRAVGGTTFLYGELDLWVIEAKSLPNMDLASERMRRFFAMFRTCDTSFGKKPKASGRHLMNTSDPYVSVCLAGATIAQTRIIANCENPLWDEHFIVPVAHPAVKIEFHVKDNDVLGAQLIGVVEIAVEKVISGHEINDWFPIIGHFGNCLKPYPELHISLQFTPVRENPLYQQGVGIRPDYMGVPNTYFPVRKGGSVTFYQDAHVPHSMLPKILLDGGKVYEQGQCWEDICHAILEAHHLIYIVGWSVYHPVRLVREPTKPLPNGGELSLGELLKYKSQEGVRVIMLIWDDKTSHDKVLLKTEGVMQTHDEETKKFFKHTSVRCVLAPRYASNKLSFFKQQVVGTLFTHHQKCVLLDTQASGNNRKITAFIGGLDLCDGRYDTPEHRLFSDLDTVFKDDFHNPTFPSNAQRPRQPWHDLHCKIEGPAAYDVLTNFEQRWRKAAKWRDFKLRKVTPWHDEALIRLDRISWIISPSPGPDGDKVVRVCDEKDPENWHVQVFRSIDSGSVQGFPKDVKQAADQSLVCGKNLKVDKSIHTAYIKAIRSAQHFIYIENQYFLGSSYYWPSYKNAGADNLIPMELALKIASKIRANERFSVYIVIPMWPEGVPTTNAVQEILYWQGQTMAMMYSIIAQELEKAGLSDQYHPQDYLNFYCLGNRDAPSSESSHQLNQQSDNRAHALALKFRRFMIYVHAKGMIVDDEYVIMGSANINQRSLDGSRDTEIAMGAYQPNYTWAGKKSHPHGQVYGYRMSLWAEHLGKLEDTFKEPQSLECVRLVNKIAKYNWKAFVDDDYREMRGHLMLYPLKISRTGAVSPMSGHETFPDVGGKVLGAPTNLPDVLTT
;
A
#
# COMPACT_ATOMS: atom_id res chain seq x y z
N MET A 1 -3.15 -30.80 62.78
CA MET A 1 -4.53 -30.30 62.69
C MET A 1 -4.49 -28.81 62.35
N GLY A 2 -5.20 -28.40 61.29
CA GLY A 2 -5.61 -27.01 60.95
C GLY A 2 -4.49 -26.06 60.44
N ARG A 3 -4.23 -25.95 59.13
CA ARG A 3 -4.93 -25.21 58.04
C ARG A 3 -4.58 -23.72 57.90
N ASP A 4 -3.78 -23.48 56.86
CA ASP A 4 -3.72 -22.37 55.91
C ASP A 4 -4.79 -21.26 55.95
N SER A 5 -4.32 -20.02 55.72
CA SER A 5 -4.97 -19.09 54.79
C SER A 5 -3.93 -18.15 54.13
N SER A 6 -3.29 -18.65 53.07
CA SER A 6 -2.60 -17.82 52.09
C SER A 6 -3.64 -16.96 51.34
N ARG A 7 -3.65 -15.65 51.58
CA ARG A 7 -4.35 -14.68 50.71
C ARG A 7 -3.58 -14.58 49.39
N SER A 8 -3.96 -15.40 48.42
CA SER A 8 -3.64 -15.18 47.01
C SER A 8 -4.32 -13.87 46.59
N SER A 9 -3.53 -12.84 46.31
CA SER A 9 -3.99 -11.67 45.57
C SER A 9 -4.45 -12.13 44.19
N ARG A 10 -5.77 -12.10 43.95
CA ARG A 10 -6.34 -12.21 42.60
C ARG A 10 -5.70 -11.13 41.73
N ALA A 11 -4.82 -11.53 40.81
CA ALA A 11 -4.40 -10.67 39.71
C ALA A 11 -5.65 -10.36 38.88
N VAL A 12 -6.01 -9.07 38.82
CA VAL A 12 -6.99 -8.57 37.86
C VAL A 12 -6.34 -8.76 36.48
N GLY A 13 -6.89 -9.64 35.66
CA GLY A 13 -6.31 -10.04 34.37
C GLY A 13 -6.04 -8.84 33.47
N GLY A 14 -4.77 -8.46 33.36
CA GLY A 14 -4.31 -7.35 32.53
C GLY A 14 -4.22 -7.78 31.06
N THR A 15 -4.71 -6.96 30.15
CA THR A 15 -4.55 -7.15 28.71
C THR A 15 -3.06 -7.18 28.34
N THR A 16 -2.62 -8.23 27.64
CA THR A 16 -1.22 -8.40 27.21
C THR A 16 -1.12 -8.19 25.70
N PHE A 17 -0.05 -7.52 25.23
CA PHE A 17 0.21 -7.41 23.80
C PHE A 17 0.89 -8.67 23.27
N LEU A 18 0.21 -9.39 22.38
CA LEU A 18 0.83 -10.41 21.54
C LEU A 18 1.55 -9.71 20.39
N TYR A 19 2.85 -9.45 20.59
CA TYR A 19 3.74 -8.84 19.61
C TYR A 19 4.79 -9.85 19.10
N GLY A 20 4.54 -10.43 17.94
CA GLY A 20 5.33 -11.55 17.43
C GLY A 20 4.73 -12.25 16.22
N GLU A 21 5.06 -13.52 16.08
CA GLU A 21 4.49 -14.43 15.08
C GLU A 21 3.68 -15.52 15.77
N LEU A 22 2.51 -15.79 15.22
CA LEU A 22 1.65 -16.88 15.62
C LEU A 22 1.75 -17.97 14.55
N ASP A 23 2.40 -19.08 14.88
CA ASP A 23 2.39 -20.30 14.10
C ASP A 23 1.14 -21.09 14.48
N LEU A 24 0.23 -21.28 13.52
CA LEU A 24 -1.10 -21.77 13.76
C LEU A 24 -1.50 -22.84 12.73
N TRP A 25 -1.99 -23.96 13.23
CA TRP A 25 -2.69 -24.97 12.45
C TRP A 25 -4.15 -25.05 12.86
N VAL A 26 -5.04 -24.96 11.86
CA VAL A 26 -6.44 -25.35 12.00
C VAL A 26 -6.60 -26.69 11.29
N ILE A 27 -6.72 -27.76 12.09
CA ILE A 27 -6.56 -29.13 11.59
C ILE A 27 -7.92 -29.66 11.15
N GLU A 28 -8.81 -29.95 12.10
CA GLU A 28 -10.12 -30.53 11.83
C GLU A 28 -11.16 -30.14 12.88
N ALA A 29 -12.43 -30.30 12.56
CA ALA A 29 -13.52 -30.29 13.52
C ALA A 29 -14.36 -31.57 13.39
N LYS A 30 -15.06 -31.93 14.45
CA LYS A 30 -16.00 -33.05 14.45
C LYS A 30 -17.31 -32.68 15.09
N SER A 31 -18.37 -33.37 14.69
CA SER A 31 -19.73 -33.22 15.23
C SER A 31 -20.30 -31.80 15.11
N LEU A 32 -20.01 -31.10 14.01
CA LEU A 32 -20.64 -29.79 13.76
C LEU A 32 -22.14 -29.96 13.47
N PRO A 33 -23.00 -29.05 13.96
CA PRO A 33 -24.44 -29.11 13.70
C PRO A 33 -24.74 -28.74 12.24
N ASN A 34 -25.75 -29.37 11.66
CA ASN A 34 -26.29 -28.97 10.36
C ASN A 34 -27.13 -27.68 10.49
N MET A 35 -26.57 -26.55 10.06
CA MET A 35 -27.25 -25.25 10.10
C MET A 35 -28.15 -25.01 8.88
N ASP A 36 -27.90 -25.66 7.74
CA ASP A 36 -28.74 -25.56 6.54
C ASP A 36 -30.20 -26.00 6.79
N LEU A 37 -30.40 -27.03 7.62
CA LEU A 37 -31.74 -27.47 8.08
C LEU A 37 -32.44 -26.41 8.95
N ALA A 38 -31.69 -25.65 9.75
CA ALA A 38 -32.23 -24.57 10.59
C ALA A 38 -32.61 -23.35 9.73
N SER A 39 -31.76 -23.00 8.76
CA SER A 39 -32.02 -21.98 7.74
C SER A 39 -33.24 -22.32 6.89
N GLU A 40 -33.41 -23.57 6.44
CA GLU A 40 -34.61 -24.04 5.73
C GLU A 40 -35.89 -23.95 6.58
N ARG A 41 -35.84 -24.31 7.86
CA ARG A 41 -37.00 -24.21 8.78
C ARG A 41 -37.43 -22.75 8.98
N MET A 42 -36.48 -21.82 9.17
CA MET A 42 -36.79 -20.38 9.20
C MET A 42 -37.36 -19.90 7.87
N ARG A 43 -36.82 -20.34 6.73
CA ARG A 43 -37.32 -19.98 5.39
C ARG A 43 -38.78 -20.38 5.19
N ARG A 44 -39.16 -21.59 5.63
CA ARG A 44 -40.55 -22.09 5.58
C ARG A 44 -41.47 -21.31 6.54
N PHE A 45 -40.95 -20.85 7.67
CA PHE A 45 -41.71 -20.04 8.64
C PHE A 45 -42.00 -18.64 8.10
N PHE A 46 -41.04 -17.96 7.47
CA PHE A 46 -41.26 -16.64 6.85
C PHE A 46 -42.07 -16.70 5.55
N ALA A 47 -41.99 -17.80 4.80
CA ALA A 47 -42.85 -18.04 3.63
C ALA A 47 -44.34 -18.17 4.03
N MET A 48 -44.65 -18.65 5.24
CA MET A 48 -46.02 -18.70 5.77
C MET A 48 -46.63 -17.32 6.07
N PHE A 49 -45.82 -16.28 6.24
CA PHE A 49 -46.30 -14.90 6.44
C PHE A 49 -46.38 -14.08 5.14
N ARG A 50 -46.00 -14.66 4.00
CA ARG A 50 -46.15 -14.08 2.65
C ARG A 50 -47.16 -14.87 1.83
N THR A 51 -48.42 -14.85 2.26
CA THR A 51 -49.54 -15.30 1.44
C THR A 51 -50.64 -14.26 1.44
N CYS A 52 -50.55 -13.36 0.46
CA CYS A 52 -51.66 -12.78 -0.30
C CYS A 52 -51.04 -12.11 -1.55
N ASP A 53 -50.86 -12.87 -2.64
CA ASP A 53 -51.52 -12.54 -3.91
C ASP A 53 -51.35 -13.60 -5.02
N THR A 54 -52.46 -13.82 -5.70
CA THR A 54 -52.84 -14.55 -6.94
C THR A 54 -51.85 -15.42 -7.77
N SER A 55 -52.16 -16.73 -7.77
CA SER A 55 -52.62 -17.58 -8.90
C SER A 55 -51.78 -17.84 -10.18
N PHE A 56 -51.66 -19.16 -10.46
CA PHE A 56 -51.44 -19.90 -11.72
C PHE A 56 -50.06 -19.89 -12.41
N GLY A 57 -49.37 -21.05 -12.32
CA GLY A 57 -48.32 -21.41 -13.29
C GLY A 57 -47.44 -22.62 -12.92
N LYS A 58 -47.83 -23.82 -13.40
CA LYS A 58 -47.02 -25.03 -13.66
C LYS A 58 -46.21 -25.66 -12.49
N LYS A 59 -46.64 -26.87 -12.08
CA LYS A 59 -45.84 -27.83 -11.28
C LYS A 59 -44.59 -28.28 -12.06
N PRO A 60 -43.36 -28.19 -11.49
CA PRO A 60 -42.21 -28.90 -12.01
C PRO A 60 -42.29 -30.38 -11.59
N LYS A 61 -41.94 -31.27 -12.52
CA LYS A 61 -41.82 -32.71 -12.31
C LYS A 61 -40.72 -33.01 -11.29
N ALA A 62 -41.04 -33.85 -10.32
CA ALA A 62 -40.07 -34.44 -9.39
C ALA A 62 -39.18 -35.44 -10.14
N SER A 63 -37.88 -35.14 -10.24
CA SER A 63 -36.86 -36.12 -10.58
C SER A 63 -35.51 -35.74 -9.99
N GLY A 64 -34.95 -36.63 -9.16
CA GLY A 64 -33.51 -36.69 -8.89
C GLY A 64 -33.08 -36.26 -7.48
N ARG A 65 -32.74 -37.26 -6.64
CA ARG A 65 -31.90 -37.22 -5.44
C ARG A 65 -31.98 -35.94 -4.57
N HIS A 66 -32.63 -36.06 -3.41
CA HIS A 66 -32.36 -35.17 -2.27
C HIS A 66 -30.87 -35.32 -1.87
N LEU A 67 -30.01 -34.42 -2.36
CA LEU A 67 -28.76 -34.13 -1.65
C LEU A 67 -29.19 -33.54 -0.30
N MET A 68 -28.87 -34.21 0.80
CA MET A 68 -28.95 -33.57 2.11
C MET A 68 -27.89 -32.47 2.11
N ASN A 69 -28.31 -31.22 1.95
CA ASN A 69 -27.43 -30.09 2.18
C ASN A 69 -27.12 -30.05 3.68
N THR A 70 -25.83 -29.99 3.99
CA THR A 70 -25.28 -29.92 5.36
C THR A 70 -24.35 -28.72 5.42
N SER A 71 -23.93 -28.31 6.61
CA SER A 71 -23.11 -27.12 6.78
C SER A 71 -21.86 -27.08 5.90
N ASP A 72 -21.52 -25.87 5.46
CA ASP A 72 -20.33 -25.46 4.72
C ASP A 72 -19.31 -24.75 5.64
N PRO A 73 -18.66 -25.46 6.59
CA PRO A 73 -17.92 -24.82 7.66
C PRO A 73 -16.58 -24.21 7.24
N TYR A 74 -16.19 -23.17 7.96
CA TYR A 74 -14.87 -22.56 7.97
C TYR A 74 -14.56 -21.92 9.34
N VAL A 75 -13.29 -21.63 9.60
CA VAL A 75 -12.84 -21.02 10.86
C VAL A 75 -12.28 -19.63 10.59
N SER A 76 -12.67 -18.65 11.41
CA SER A 76 -12.03 -17.33 11.47
C SER A 76 -11.29 -17.19 12.79
N VAL A 77 -10.02 -16.83 12.74
CA VAL A 77 -9.16 -16.65 13.91
C VAL A 77 -9.11 -15.16 14.20
N CYS A 78 -9.48 -14.77 15.42
CA CYS A 78 -9.66 -13.38 15.79
C CYS A 78 -8.82 -13.00 17.02
N LEU A 79 -8.23 -11.81 16.97
CA LEU A 79 -7.56 -11.14 18.10
C LEU A 79 -8.06 -9.71 18.20
N ALA A 80 -8.45 -9.27 19.41
CA ALA A 80 -8.96 -7.92 19.63
C ALA A 80 -10.11 -7.50 18.69
N GLY A 81 -10.92 -8.45 18.21
CA GLY A 81 -11.99 -8.22 17.24
C GLY A 81 -11.55 -8.23 15.76
N ALA A 82 -10.24 -8.15 15.47
CA ALA A 82 -9.70 -8.24 14.12
C ALA A 82 -9.53 -9.71 13.68
N THR A 83 -9.88 -10.02 12.43
CA THR A 83 -9.66 -11.36 11.86
C THR A 83 -8.23 -11.46 11.32
N ILE A 84 -7.42 -12.32 11.92
CA ILE A 84 -5.99 -12.45 11.60
C ILE A 84 -5.70 -13.61 10.63
N ALA A 85 -6.56 -14.63 10.61
CA ALA A 85 -6.49 -15.77 9.69
C ALA A 85 -7.89 -16.35 9.44
N GLN A 86 -8.05 -17.04 8.31
CA GLN A 86 -9.31 -17.66 7.95
C GLN A 86 -9.05 -18.87 7.05
N THR A 87 -9.73 -19.99 7.32
CA THR A 87 -9.59 -21.20 6.52
C THR A 87 -10.45 -21.17 5.26
N ARG A 88 -10.25 -22.16 4.38
CA ARG A 88 -11.19 -22.44 3.29
C ARG A 88 -12.55 -22.91 3.80
N ILE A 89 -13.56 -22.75 2.93
CA ILE A 89 -14.87 -23.35 3.13
C ILE A 89 -14.81 -24.80 2.65
N ILE A 90 -15.25 -25.74 3.47
CA ILE A 90 -15.45 -27.14 3.07
C ILE A 90 -16.94 -27.35 2.92
N ALA A 91 -17.38 -27.71 1.71
CA ALA A 91 -18.79 -27.81 1.42
C ALA A 91 -19.40 -29.10 1.98
N ASN A 92 -20.61 -29.02 2.55
CA ASN A 92 -21.43 -30.13 3.00
C ASN A 92 -20.69 -31.13 3.90
N CYS A 93 -20.07 -30.64 4.97
CA CYS A 93 -19.22 -31.45 5.83
C CYS A 93 -19.36 -31.08 7.31
N GLU A 94 -19.96 -31.97 8.10
CA GLU A 94 -20.07 -31.82 9.57
C GLU A 94 -18.79 -32.22 10.33
N ASN A 95 -17.84 -32.86 9.65
CA ASN A 95 -16.53 -33.26 10.20
C ASN A 95 -15.40 -32.80 9.27
N PRO A 96 -15.22 -31.47 9.12
CA PRO A 96 -14.28 -30.90 8.15
C PRO A 96 -12.81 -31.14 8.54
N LEU A 97 -12.00 -31.57 7.57
CA LEU A 97 -10.52 -31.60 7.65
C LEU A 97 -9.95 -30.45 6.81
N TRP A 98 -9.51 -29.38 7.47
CA TRP A 98 -8.87 -28.24 6.82
C TRP A 98 -7.38 -28.49 6.61
N ASP A 99 -6.66 -28.92 7.63
CA ASP A 99 -5.21 -29.11 7.59
C ASP A 99 -4.50 -27.86 7.00
N GLU A 100 -4.84 -26.68 7.53
CA GLU A 100 -4.33 -25.39 7.05
C GLU A 100 -3.38 -24.74 8.06
N HIS A 101 -2.19 -24.40 7.56
CA HIS A 101 -1.10 -23.75 8.30
C HIS A 101 -1.06 -22.25 8.01
N PHE A 102 -0.91 -21.45 9.06
CA PHE A 102 -0.77 -20.01 9.00
C PHE A 102 0.41 -19.56 9.87
N ILE A 103 1.30 -18.76 9.28
CA ILE A 103 2.28 -17.98 10.04
C ILE A 103 1.82 -16.54 9.99
N VAL A 104 1.31 -16.03 11.11
CA VAL A 104 0.62 -14.75 11.16
C VAL A 104 1.38 -13.75 12.03
N PRO A 105 1.82 -12.61 11.49
CA PRO A 105 2.33 -11.53 12.33
C PRO A 105 1.18 -10.97 13.18
N VAL A 106 1.40 -10.86 14.49
CA VAL A 106 0.44 -10.30 15.43
C VAL A 106 1.05 -9.14 16.20
N ALA A 107 0.23 -8.11 16.42
CA ALA A 107 0.56 -6.91 17.19
C ALA A 107 -0.67 -6.45 17.99
N HIS A 108 -1.36 -7.40 18.64
CA HIS A 108 -2.70 -7.18 19.19
C HIS A 108 -2.70 -7.21 20.72
N PRO A 109 -3.43 -6.31 21.38
CA PRO A 109 -3.74 -6.45 22.78
C PRO A 109 -4.81 -7.53 22.95
N ALA A 110 -4.50 -8.61 23.65
CA ALA A 110 -5.37 -9.76 23.76
C ALA A 110 -5.35 -10.36 25.18
N VAL A 111 -6.52 -10.85 25.59
CA VAL A 111 -6.69 -11.72 26.77
C VAL A 111 -6.89 -13.18 26.33
N LYS A 112 -7.51 -13.35 25.15
CA LYS A 112 -7.78 -14.65 24.52
C LYS A 112 -7.61 -14.56 23.00
N ILE A 113 -7.35 -15.71 22.41
CA ILE A 113 -7.38 -15.98 20.97
C ILE A 113 -8.69 -16.70 20.68
N GLU A 114 -9.49 -16.17 19.75
CA GLU A 114 -10.82 -16.70 19.46
C GLU A 114 -10.85 -17.37 18.09
N PHE A 115 -11.36 -18.59 18.04
CA PHE A 115 -11.57 -19.35 16.80
C PHE A 115 -13.07 -19.46 16.57
N HIS A 116 -13.59 -18.63 15.67
CA HIS A 116 -15.00 -18.59 15.34
C HIS A 116 -15.28 -19.60 14.24
N VAL A 117 -15.94 -20.70 14.58
CA VAL A 117 -16.40 -21.72 13.63
C VAL A 117 -17.72 -21.25 13.04
N LYS A 118 -17.79 -21.12 11.72
CA LYS A 118 -18.91 -20.51 11.01
C LYS A 118 -19.36 -21.40 9.86
N ASP A 119 -20.65 -21.36 9.57
CA ASP A 119 -21.24 -21.89 8.34
C ASP A 119 -21.32 -20.78 7.27
N ASN A 120 -21.15 -21.11 5.99
CA ASN A 120 -21.21 -20.16 4.89
C ASN A 120 -22.44 -20.36 3.99
N ASP A 121 -23.58 -19.81 4.39
CA ASP A 121 -24.81 -19.86 3.61
C ASP A 121 -24.84 -18.81 2.49
N VAL A 122 -25.73 -19.01 1.51
CA VAL A 122 -25.97 -18.09 0.37
C VAL A 122 -26.32 -16.66 0.81
N LEU A 123 -26.93 -16.50 2.00
CA LEU A 123 -27.37 -15.19 2.53
C LEU A 123 -26.37 -14.54 3.50
N GLY A 124 -25.28 -15.22 3.85
CA GLY A 124 -24.29 -14.73 4.81
C GLY A 124 -23.79 -15.84 5.72
N ALA A 125 -22.67 -15.60 6.39
CA ALA A 125 -22.11 -16.60 7.29
C ALA A 125 -22.82 -16.62 8.64
N GLN A 126 -23.13 -17.81 9.15
CA GLN A 126 -23.74 -18.03 10.46
C GLN A 126 -22.72 -18.57 11.46
N LEU A 127 -22.71 -18.07 12.70
CA LEU A 127 -21.79 -18.59 13.74
C LEU A 127 -22.31 -19.92 14.30
N ILE A 128 -21.48 -20.96 14.24
CA ILE A 128 -21.71 -22.25 14.89
C ILE A 128 -21.32 -22.16 16.37
N GLY A 129 -20.10 -21.67 16.63
CA GLY A 129 -19.60 -21.44 17.99
C GLY A 129 -18.16 -20.94 17.99
N VAL A 130 -17.60 -20.79 19.20
CA VAL A 130 -16.27 -20.21 19.42
C VAL A 130 -15.44 -21.11 20.31
N VAL A 131 -14.17 -21.29 19.95
CA VAL A 131 -13.12 -21.80 20.86
C VAL A 131 -12.30 -20.60 21.35
N GLU A 132 -12.03 -20.55 22.65
CA GLU A 132 -11.26 -19.46 23.26
C GLU A 132 -10.00 -20.02 23.96
N ILE A 133 -8.82 -19.60 23.53
CA ILE A 133 -7.55 -19.93 24.19
C ILE A 133 -7.03 -18.69 24.91
N ALA A 134 -6.82 -18.79 26.22
CA ALA A 134 -6.24 -17.71 27.02
C ALA A 134 -4.80 -17.40 26.59
N VAL A 135 -4.48 -16.13 26.40
CA VAL A 135 -3.15 -15.65 25.97
C VAL A 135 -2.05 -16.08 26.94
N GLU A 136 -2.35 -16.16 28.23
CA GLU A 136 -1.42 -16.63 29.27
C GLU A 136 -0.87 -18.04 29.00
N LYS A 137 -1.63 -18.91 28.32
CA LYS A 137 -1.15 -20.25 27.93
C LYS A 137 -0.17 -20.17 26.75
N VAL A 138 -0.42 -19.25 25.83
CA VAL A 138 0.30 -19.13 24.56
C VAL A 138 1.61 -18.36 24.71
N ILE A 139 1.64 -17.35 25.58
CA ILE A 139 2.80 -16.46 25.74
C ILE A 139 4.06 -17.16 26.26
N SER A 140 3.91 -18.36 26.83
CA SER A 140 5.04 -19.19 27.27
C SER A 140 5.90 -19.71 26.11
N GLY A 141 5.41 -19.64 24.88
CA GLY A 141 6.10 -20.13 23.67
C GLY A 141 6.02 -21.64 23.45
N HIS A 142 5.39 -22.41 24.35
CA HIS A 142 5.15 -23.83 24.16
C HIS A 142 4.07 -24.07 23.11
N GLU A 143 4.24 -25.12 22.32
CA GLU A 143 3.21 -25.59 21.39
C GLU A 143 2.01 -26.12 22.18
N ILE A 144 0.82 -25.63 21.83
CA ILE A 144 -0.46 -26.16 22.28
C ILE A 144 -1.03 -26.93 21.10
N ASN A 145 -1.27 -28.23 21.26
CA ASN A 145 -1.86 -29.09 20.23
C ASN A 145 -2.90 -30.01 20.88
N ASP A 146 -4.19 -29.65 20.75
CA ASP A 146 -5.27 -30.35 21.46
C ASP A 146 -6.65 -30.12 20.81
N TRP A 147 -7.63 -30.91 21.24
CA TRP A 147 -9.04 -30.75 20.95
C TRP A 147 -9.69 -29.78 21.94
N PHE A 148 -10.42 -28.80 21.40
CA PHE A 148 -11.13 -27.81 22.20
C PHE A 148 -12.63 -27.83 21.92
N PRO A 149 -13.48 -27.74 22.96
CA PRO A 149 -14.92 -27.69 22.78
C PRO A 149 -15.35 -26.40 22.10
N ILE A 150 -16.19 -26.52 21.07
CA ILE A 150 -16.78 -25.38 20.37
C ILE A 150 -18.03 -24.92 21.15
N ILE A 151 -17.97 -23.71 21.70
CA ILE A 151 -19.07 -23.16 22.52
C ILE A 151 -20.01 -22.35 21.64
N GLY A 152 -21.23 -22.83 21.42
CA GLY A 152 -22.28 -22.17 20.62
C GLY A 152 -23.35 -21.45 21.45
N HIS A 153 -24.31 -20.80 20.76
CA HIS A 153 -25.40 -20.02 21.37
C HIS A 153 -26.34 -20.83 22.29
N PHE A 154 -26.43 -22.15 22.11
CA PHE A 154 -27.33 -23.02 22.87
C PHE A 154 -26.67 -23.70 24.09
N GLY A 155 -25.41 -23.36 24.41
CA GLY A 155 -24.62 -24.07 25.41
C GLY A 155 -24.33 -25.54 25.04
N ASN A 156 -23.58 -26.25 25.88
CA ASN A 156 -23.18 -27.67 25.68
C ASN A 156 -24.37 -28.65 25.82
N CYS A 157 -25.43 -28.48 25.02
CA CYS A 157 -26.65 -29.28 25.10
C CYS A 157 -26.78 -30.34 23.99
N LEU A 158 -25.87 -30.38 23.00
CA LEU A 158 -25.88 -31.34 21.90
C LEU A 158 -24.81 -32.43 22.14
N LYS A 159 -25.23 -33.70 22.17
CA LYS A 159 -24.33 -34.88 22.12
C LYS A 159 -24.45 -35.52 20.73
N PRO A 160 -23.34 -35.84 20.03
CA PRO A 160 -21.94 -35.57 20.38
C PRO A 160 -21.60 -34.07 20.35
N TYR A 161 -20.63 -33.65 21.18
CA TYR A 161 -20.25 -32.23 21.30
C TYR A 161 -19.37 -31.80 20.13
N PRO A 162 -19.59 -30.60 19.56
CA PRO A 162 -18.71 -30.07 18.52
C PRO A 162 -17.35 -29.72 19.13
N GLU A 163 -16.27 -30.19 18.52
CA GLU A 163 -14.89 -29.93 18.95
C GLU A 163 -14.02 -29.52 17.75
N LEU A 164 -12.99 -28.70 18.01
CA LEU A 164 -12.02 -28.23 17.03
C LEU A 164 -10.61 -28.64 17.47
N HIS A 165 -9.85 -29.26 16.57
CA HIS A 165 -8.44 -29.59 16.75
C HIS A 165 -7.57 -28.49 16.16
N ILE A 166 -6.71 -27.91 16.99
CA ILE A 166 -5.79 -26.83 16.63
C ILE A 166 -4.40 -27.08 17.21
N SER A 167 -3.37 -26.68 16.46
CA SER A 167 -2.02 -26.48 17.00
C SER A 167 -1.63 -25.00 16.96
N LEU A 168 -0.95 -24.51 17.98
CA LEU A 168 -0.64 -23.10 18.17
C LEU A 168 0.68 -22.91 18.91
N GLN A 169 1.55 -22.07 18.36
CA GLN A 169 2.77 -21.59 19.01
C GLN A 169 2.98 -20.09 18.77
N PHE A 170 3.44 -19.36 19.77
CA PHE A 170 3.77 -17.94 19.65
C PHE A 170 5.26 -17.70 19.83
N THR A 171 5.84 -16.95 18.90
CA THR A 171 7.24 -16.51 18.96
C THR A 171 7.28 -14.98 19.08
N PRO A 172 7.74 -14.41 20.20
CA PRO A 172 7.91 -12.97 20.36
C PRO A 172 8.89 -12.37 19.34
N VAL A 173 8.65 -11.13 18.87
CA VAL A 173 9.54 -10.47 17.88
C VAL A 173 11.00 -10.48 18.31
N ARG A 174 11.28 -10.23 19.59
CA ARG A 174 12.64 -10.15 20.15
C ARG A 174 13.40 -11.48 20.10
N GLU A 175 12.68 -12.59 20.15
CA GLU A 175 13.24 -13.96 20.16
C GLU A 175 13.37 -14.52 18.74
N ASN A 176 12.74 -13.88 17.76
CA ASN A 176 12.80 -14.33 16.38
C ASN A 176 14.07 -13.79 15.67
N PRO A 177 15.00 -14.67 15.27
CA PRO A 177 16.27 -14.26 14.65
C PRO A 177 16.08 -13.52 13.33
N LEU A 178 14.92 -13.70 12.67
CA LEU A 178 14.56 -13.01 11.43
C LEU A 178 14.63 -11.48 11.55
N TYR A 179 14.45 -10.91 12.75
CA TYR A 179 14.32 -9.46 12.97
C TYR A 179 15.52 -8.83 13.68
N GLN A 180 16.56 -9.60 14.02
CA GLN A 180 17.62 -9.13 14.92
C GLN A 180 18.77 -8.37 14.22
N GLN A 181 18.93 -8.51 12.90
CA GLN A 181 20.14 -8.04 12.19
C GLN A 181 19.86 -7.12 10.99
N GLY A 182 18.75 -6.37 10.97
CA GLY A 182 18.39 -5.53 9.81
C GLY A 182 18.33 -6.35 8.52
N VAL A 183 19.09 -5.94 7.52
CA VAL A 183 19.29 -6.64 6.23
C VAL A 183 20.25 -7.86 6.31
N GLY A 184 20.62 -8.32 7.51
CA GLY A 184 21.36 -9.57 7.75
C GLY A 184 22.73 -9.67 7.03
N ILE A 185 23.41 -10.81 7.21
CA ILE A 185 24.71 -11.09 6.58
C ILE A 185 24.53 -12.08 5.43
N ARG A 186 25.28 -11.91 4.32
CA ARG A 186 25.37 -12.91 3.25
C ARG A 186 26.10 -14.18 3.75
N PRO A 187 25.74 -15.39 3.27
CA PRO A 187 24.75 -15.70 2.23
C PRO A 187 23.33 -15.97 2.77
N ASP A 188 23.14 -15.94 4.08
CA ASP A 188 21.95 -16.47 4.78
C ASP A 188 20.71 -15.57 4.70
N TYR A 189 20.85 -14.32 4.25
CA TYR A 189 19.71 -13.42 4.09
C TYR A 189 18.84 -13.81 2.89
N MET A 190 17.62 -14.26 3.18
CA MET A 190 16.65 -14.78 2.20
C MET A 190 15.61 -13.75 1.73
N GLY A 191 15.75 -12.48 2.10
CA GLY A 191 14.73 -11.47 1.83
C GLY A 191 13.53 -11.56 2.78
N VAL A 192 12.38 -11.10 2.33
CA VAL A 192 11.11 -11.29 3.04
C VAL A 192 10.64 -12.72 2.79
N PRO A 193 10.46 -13.55 3.83
CA PRO A 193 9.99 -14.92 3.67
C PRO A 193 8.49 -14.94 3.36
N ASN A 194 8.01 -16.09 2.88
CA ASN A 194 6.59 -16.35 2.63
C ASN A 194 5.95 -15.30 1.69
N THR A 195 6.59 -15.04 0.55
CA THR A 195 6.07 -14.15 -0.49
C THR A 195 6.06 -14.82 -1.86
N TYR A 196 5.15 -14.39 -2.73
CA TYR A 196 4.96 -14.98 -4.06
C TYR A 196 6.20 -14.89 -4.95
N PHE A 197 6.88 -13.74 -4.96
CA PHE A 197 8.15 -13.57 -5.66
C PHE A 197 9.32 -13.66 -4.67
N PRO A 198 10.38 -14.44 -4.98
CA PRO A 198 11.57 -14.51 -4.14
C PRO A 198 12.44 -13.26 -4.33
N VAL A 199 13.40 -13.06 -3.43
CA VAL A 199 14.45 -12.06 -3.64
C VAL A 199 15.33 -12.45 -4.83
N ARG A 200 15.56 -11.50 -5.74
CA ARG A 200 16.41 -11.63 -6.93
C ARG A 200 17.74 -10.93 -6.70
N LYS A 201 18.84 -11.61 -7.05
CA LYS A 201 20.23 -11.11 -6.90
C LYS A 201 20.79 -10.66 -8.25
N GLY A 202 21.77 -9.76 -8.26
CA GLY A 202 22.41 -9.33 -9.51
C GLY A 202 21.62 -8.26 -10.27
N GLY A 203 20.79 -7.49 -9.56
CA GLY A 203 19.96 -6.44 -10.13
C GLY A 203 20.63 -5.06 -10.07
N SER A 204 19.93 -4.07 -10.63
CA SER A 204 20.22 -2.65 -10.48
C SER A 204 18.93 -1.88 -10.20
N VAL A 205 19.01 -0.85 -9.37
CA VAL A 205 17.91 0.02 -9.02
C VAL A 205 18.33 1.48 -9.19
N THR A 206 17.50 2.26 -9.86
CA THR A 206 17.60 3.74 -9.86
C THR A 206 16.39 4.31 -9.13
N PHE A 207 16.61 5.20 -8.18
CA PHE A 207 15.55 5.92 -7.49
C PHE A 207 15.26 7.25 -8.17
N TYR A 208 13.98 7.60 -8.20
CA TYR A 208 13.50 8.88 -8.66
C TYR A 208 12.74 9.56 -7.53
N GLN A 209 13.11 10.80 -7.27
CA GLN A 209 12.31 11.77 -6.53
C GLN A 209 11.66 12.67 -7.58
N ASP A 210 10.34 12.80 -7.53
CA ASP A 210 9.51 13.46 -8.53
C ASP A 210 9.62 12.88 -9.95
N ALA A 211 8.89 13.51 -10.88
CA ALA A 211 8.96 13.19 -12.29
C ALA A 211 10.29 13.64 -12.92
N HIS A 212 10.91 14.69 -12.38
CA HIS A 212 12.12 15.28 -12.96
C HIS A 212 12.96 16.03 -11.91
N VAL A 213 14.27 15.75 -11.85
CA VAL A 213 15.23 16.55 -11.07
C VAL A 213 16.24 17.18 -12.01
N PRO A 214 16.22 18.51 -12.20
CA PRO A 214 17.21 19.20 -13.01
C PRO A 214 18.63 19.01 -12.48
N HIS A 215 19.62 18.94 -13.38
CA HIS A 215 21.01 18.79 -13.00
C HIS A 215 21.49 19.93 -12.10
N SER A 216 22.24 19.58 -11.05
CA SER A 216 22.83 20.52 -10.09
C SER A 216 21.82 21.37 -9.31
N MET A 217 20.52 21.07 -9.37
CA MET A 217 19.49 21.73 -8.54
C MET A 217 19.71 21.44 -7.06
N LEU A 218 20.02 20.19 -6.73
CA LEU A 218 20.23 19.74 -5.35
C LEU A 218 21.72 19.59 -5.03
N PRO A 219 22.12 19.74 -3.75
CA PRO A 219 23.51 19.67 -3.34
C PRO A 219 24.13 18.29 -3.61
N LYS A 220 25.45 18.27 -3.77
CA LYS A 220 26.23 17.03 -3.90
C LYS A 220 26.18 16.24 -2.60
N ILE A 221 25.92 14.94 -2.71
CA ILE A 221 25.89 14.01 -1.58
C ILE A 221 26.98 12.97 -1.78
N LEU A 222 27.94 12.94 -0.85
CA LEU A 222 29.03 11.97 -0.86
C LEU A 222 28.54 10.61 -0.38
N LEU A 223 28.89 9.59 -1.15
CA LEU A 223 28.70 8.19 -0.82
C LEU A 223 30.02 7.57 -0.40
N ASP A 224 29.93 6.36 0.14
CA ASP A 224 31.09 5.51 0.38
C ASP A 224 31.92 5.31 -0.91
N GLY A 225 33.24 5.15 -0.74
CA GLY A 225 34.17 5.01 -1.87
C GLY A 225 34.41 6.31 -2.65
N GLY A 226 33.96 7.47 -2.14
CA GLY A 226 34.18 8.79 -2.75
C GLY A 226 33.28 9.09 -3.95
N LYS A 227 32.25 8.26 -4.19
CA LYS A 227 31.23 8.51 -5.21
C LYS A 227 30.31 9.65 -4.81
N VAL A 228 29.61 10.21 -5.78
CA VAL A 228 28.57 11.22 -5.57
C VAL A 228 27.23 10.62 -5.98
N TYR A 229 26.19 10.82 -5.16
CA TYR A 229 24.84 10.42 -5.52
C TYR A 229 24.34 11.24 -6.71
N GLU A 230 23.76 10.57 -7.70
CA GLU A 230 23.20 11.19 -8.90
C GLU A 230 21.67 11.12 -8.82
N GLN A 231 21.02 12.29 -8.83
CA GLN A 231 19.56 12.35 -8.89
C GLN A 231 19.07 11.94 -10.29
N GLY A 232 18.08 11.05 -10.35
CA GLY A 232 17.51 10.58 -11.61
C GLY A 232 16.39 11.49 -12.16
N GLN A 233 16.16 11.45 -13.48
CA GLN A 233 15.11 12.19 -14.17
C GLN A 233 14.01 11.24 -14.65
N CYS A 234 13.04 10.89 -13.80
CA CYS A 234 12.10 9.77 -14.03
C CYS A 234 11.44 9.76 -15.41
N TRP A 235 10.69 10.82 -15.76
CA TRP A 235 9.92 10.87 -16.99
C TRP A 235 10.81 11.03 -18.23
N GLU A 236 11.97 11.65 -18.08
CA GLU A 236 12.98 11.71 -19.14
C GLU A 236 13.57 10.32 -19.41
N ASP A 237 13.93 9.57 -18.37
CA ASP A 237 14.40 8.19 -18.52
C ASP A 237 13.31 7.27 -19.09
N ILE A 238 12.04 7.43 -18.70
CA ILE A 238 10.92 6.71 -19.32
C ILE A 238 10.79 7.08 -20.82
N CYS A 239 10.89 8.36 -21.18
CA CYS A 239 10.82 8.81 -22.56
C CYS A 239 11.94 8.20 -23.41
N HIS A 240 13.18 8.30 -22.94
CA HIS A 240 14.34 7.69 -23.61
C HIS A 240 14.19 6.18 -23.74
N ALA A 241 13.73 5.50 -22.70
CA ALA A 241 13.52 4.06 -22.72
C ALA A 241 12.42 3.64 -23.70
N ILE A 242 11.32 4.42 -23.81
CA ILE A 242 10.27 4.19 -24.82
C ILE A 242 10.82 4.36 -26.23
N LEU A 243 11.62 5.39 -26.47
CA LEU A 243 12.23 5.65 -27.78
C LEU A 243 13.22 4.56 -28.18
N GLU A 244 13.98 4.04 -27.22
CA GLU A 244 14.95 2.96 -27.40
C GLU A 244 14.30 1.58 -27.56
N ALA A 245 13.05 1.38 -27.14
CA ALA A 245 12.39 0.07 -27.17
C ALA A 245 12.24 -0.46 -28.61
N HIS A 246 12.52 -1.75 -28.81
CA HIS A 246 12.48 -2.40 -30.13
C HIS A 246 11.37 -3.45 -30.24
N HIS A 247 10.87 -4.00 -29.13
CA HIS A 247 9.95 -5.13 -29.17
C HIS A 247 8.66 -4.88 -28.41
N LEU A 248 8.72 -4.41 -27.16
CA LEU A 248 7.55 -4.26 -26.32
C LEU A 248 7.59 -2.97 -25.50
N ILE A 249 6.40 -2.39 -25.34
CA ILE A 249 6.11 -1.33 -24.37
C ILE A 249 4.78 -1.68 -23.71
N TYR A 250 4.83 -2.07 -22.44
CA TYR A 250 3.68 -2.46 -21.64
C TYR A 250 3.46 -1.43 -20.54
N ILE A 251 2.28 -0.82 -20.50
CA ILE A 251 1.94 0.23 -19.54
C ILE A 251 0.76 -0.21 -18.67
N VAL A 252 0.85 0.06 -17.38
CA VAL A 252 -0.22 -0.06 -16.41
C VAL A 252 -0.39 1.27 -15.72
N GLY A 253 -1.62 1.75 -15.61
CA GLY A 253 -1.93 2.94 -14.85
C GLY A 253 -3.30 2.87 -14.18
N TRP A 254 -3.42 3.55 -13.05
CA TRP A 254 -4.73 3.92 -12.52
C TRP A 254 -5.38 4.95 -13.44
N SER A 255 -4.58 5.87 -13.97
CA SER A 255 -4.95 6.78 -15.06
C SER A 255 -3.78 6.92 -16.03
N VAL A 256 -4.07 7.13 -17.31
CA VAL A 256 -3.08 7.53 -18.31
C VAL A 256 -3.71 8.63 -19.13
N TYR A 257 -3.02 9.76 -19.29
CA TYR A 257 -3.51 10.89 -20.06
C TYR A 257 -2.66 11.10 -21.30
N HIS A 258 -3.22 10.73 -22.47
CA HIS A 258 -2.48 10.73 -23.75
C HIS A 258 -1.86 12.08 -24.16
N PRO A 259 -2.37 13.28 -23.78
CA PRO A 259 -1.75 14.55 -24.16
C PRO A 259 -0.48 14.92 -23.39
N VAL A 260 -0.19 14.29 -22.24
CA VAL A 260 0.97 14.70 -21.42
C VAL A 260 2.27 14.56 -22.19
N ARG A 261 3.21 15.48 -21.93
CA ARG A 261 4.58 15.38 -22.42
C ARG A 261 5.48 14.91 -21.29
N LEU A 262 6.27 13.88 -21.58
CA LEU A 262 7.19 13.27 -20.61
C LEU A 262 8.39 14.18 -20.32
N VAL A 263 8.90 14.88 -21.33
CA VAL A 263 10.03 15.80 -21.17
C VAL A 263 9.60 17.23 -21.48
N ARG A 264 9.80 18.11 -20.50
CA ARG A 264 9.48 19.54 -20.57
C ARG A 264 10.72 20.40 -20.39
N GLU A 265 11.59 19.97 -19.48
CA GLU A 265 12.88 20.59 -19.20
C GLU A 265 13.99 19.56 -19.47
N PRO A 266 14.44 19.36 -20.72
CA PRO A 266 15.39 18.30 -21.06
C PRO A 266 16.76 18.55 -20.43
N THR A 267 17.35 17.51 -19.85
CA THR A 267 18.71 17.55 -19.29
C THR A 267 19.76 16.96 -20.24
N LYS A 268 19.31 16.18 -21.23
CA LYS A 268 20.12 15.59 -22.30
C LYS A 268 19.44 15.77 -23.66
N PRO A 269 20.18 15.61 -24.78
CA PRO A 269 19.58 15.71 -26.12
C PRO A 269 18.42 14.73 -26.31
N LEU A 270 17.26 15.25 -26.70
CA LEU A 270 16.08 14.43 -26.97
C LEU A 270 16.20 13.71 -28.31
N PRO A 271 16.01 12.37 -28.36
CA PRO A 271 15.89 11.67 -29.62
C PRO A 271 14.63 12.09 -30.37
N ASN A 272 14.61 11.87 -31.69
CA ASN A 272 13.44 12.16 -32.51
C ASN A 272 12.16 11.53 -31.92
N GLY A 273 11.12 12.35 -31.72
CA GLY A 273 9.87 11.92 -31.13
C GLY A 273 9.78 12.13 -29.62
N GLY A 274 10.87 12.54 -28.95
CA GLY A 274 10.87 12.85 -27.50
C GLY A 274 10.06 14.10 -27.13
N GLU A 275 9.80 14.97 -28.11
CA GLU A 275 8.95 16.16 -27.99
C GLU A 275 7.45 15.86 -28.07
N LEU A 276 7.07 14.67 -28.55
CA LEU A 276 5.68 14.28 -28.75
C LEU A 276 4.93 14.14 -27.42
N SER A 277 3.60 14.24 -27.48
CA SER A 277 2.77 13.77 -26.37
C SER A 277 2.92 12.26 -26.20
N LEU A 278 2.65 11.75 -25.00
CA LEU A 278 2.70 10.33 -24.69
C LEU A 278 1.88 9.50 -25.70
N GLY A 279 0.69 9.97 -26.03
CA GLY A 279 -0.20 9.34 -26.99
C GLY A 279 0.43 9.18 -28.37
N GLU A 280 0.99 10.26 -28.92
CA GLU A 280 1.62 10.24 -30.24
C GLU A 280 2.95 9.48 -30.22
N LEU A 281 3.73 9.57 -29.14
CA LEU A 281 4.94 8.77 -28.95
C LEU A 281 4.64 7.25 -28.99
N LEU A 282 3.57 6.81 -28.32
CA LEU A 282 3.17 5.40 -28.32
C LEU A 282 2.63 4.94 -29.68
N LYS A 283 1.90 5.79 -30.41
CA LYS A 283 1.51 5.50 -31.80
C LYS A 283 2.74 5.38 -32.70
N TYR A 284 3.68 6.33 -32.58
CA TYR A 284 4.92 6.38 -33.33
C TYR A 284 5.71 5.06 -33.16
N LYS A 285 5.99 4.65 -31.92
CA LYS A 285 6.67 3.37 -31.64
C LYS A 285 5.89 2.17 -32.13
N SER A 286 4.57 2.19 -32.01
CA SER A 286 3.74 1.10 -32.51
C SER A 286 3.77 0.97 -34.04
N GLN A 287 3.89 2.08 -34.77
CA GLN A 287 4.04 2.11 -36.24
C GLN A 287 5.41 1.60 -36.70
N GLU A 288 6.46 1.75 -35.88
CA GLU A 288 7.77 1.12 -36.10
C GLU A 288 7.76 -0.41 -35.89
N GLY A 289 6.64 -0.97 -35.44
CA GLY A 289 6.48 -2.40 -35.20
C GLY A 289 6.63 -2.83 -33.74
N VAL A 290 6.84 -1.90 -32.81
CA VAL A 290 6.90 -2.20 -31.37
C VAL A 290 5.51 -2.59 -30.86
N ARG A 291 5.45 -3.66 -30.06
CA ARG A 291 4.20 -4.12 -29.43
C ARG A 291 3.87 -3.23 -28.24
N VAL A 292 2.96 -2.27 -28.46
CA VAL A 292 2.47 -1.39 -27.39
C VAL A 292 1.15 -1.92 -26.81
N ILE A 293 1.14 -2.18 -25.49
CA ILE A 293 -0.02 -2.71 -24.77
C ILE A 293 -0.25 -1.90 -23.50
N MET A 294 -1.51 -1.55 -23.21
CA MET A 294 -1.88 -0.79 -22.04
C MET A 294 -3.01 -1.48 -21.25
N LEU A 295 -2.84 -1.56 -19.93
CA LEU A 295 -3.85 -1.96 -18.96
C LEU A 295 -4.17 -0.76 -18.06
N ILE A 296 -5.25 -0.05 -18.40
CA ILE A 296 -5.72 1.11 -17.64
C ILE A 296 -6.90 0.66 -16.77
N TRP A 297 -7.05 1.17 -15.55
CA TRP A 297 -8.26 0.92 -14.76
C TRP A 297 -9.52 1.42 -15.48
N ASP A 298 -10.63 0.69 -15.35
CA ASP A 298 -11.96 1.05 -15.90
C ASP A 298 -12.78 1.75 -14.80
N ASP A 299 -12.85 3.09 -14.83
CA ASP A 299 -13.74 3.84 -13.97
C ASP A 299 -15.17 3.72 -14.50
N LYS A 300 -15.96 2.85 -13.87
CA LYS A 300 -17.36 2.58 -14.24
C LYS A 300 -18.27 3.81 -14.10
N THR A 301 -17.82 4.89 -13.48
CA THR A 301 -18.57 6.15 -13.40
C THR A 301 -18.26 7.08 -14.57
N SER A 302 -17.16 6.86 -15.29
CA SER A 302 -16.77 7.54 -16.52
C SER A 302 -17.48 6.93 -17.74
N HIS A 303 -18.77 7.19 -17.93
CA HIS A 303 -19.50 6.66 -19.11
C HIS A 303 -20.15 7.77 -19.95
N ASP A 304 -19.71 7.88 -21.21
CA ASP A 304 -20.43 8.59 -22.26
C ASP A 304 -21.68 7.78 -22.64
N LYS A 305 -22.82 8.05 -21.99
CA LYS A 305 -24.11 7.67 -22.55
C LYS A 305 -24.56 8.80 -23.46
N VAL A 306 -24.82 8.45 -24.72
CA VAL A 306 -25.37 9.29 -25.81
C VAL A 306 -26.10 10.55 -25.27
N LEU A 307 -25.47 11.72 -25.49
CA LEU A 307 -25.85 13.10 -25.07
C LEU A 307 -25.52 13.59 -23.64
N LEU A 308 -24.93 12.78 -22.74
CA LEU A 308 -24.45 13.24 -21.43
C LEU A 308 -23.01 12.76 -21.20
N LYS A 309 -22.04 13.68 -21.24
CA LYS A 309 -20.69 13.45 -20.70
C LYS A 309 -20.77 13.58 -19.18
N THR A 310 -20.59 12.48 -18.46
CA THR A 310 -20.30 12.53 -17.03
C THR A 310 -18.80 12.29 -16.86
N GLU A 311 -18.07 13.30 -16.38
CA GLU A 311 -16.74 13.09 -15.83
C GLU A 311 -16.84 12.08 -14.66
N GLY A 312 -15.96 11.07 -14.64
CA GLY A 312 -15.95 10.08 -13.59
C GLY A 312 -15.75 10.71 -12.22
N VAL A 313 -16.29 10.06 -11.19
CA VAL A 313 -16.20 10.53 -9.80
C VAL A 313 -14.75 10.59 -9.32
N MET A 314 -13.86 9.84 -9.99
CA MET A 314 -12.45 9.71 -9.63
C MET A 314 -11.49 10.49 -10.56
N GLN A 315 -12.01 11.33 -11.47
CA GLN A 315 -11.20 12.21 -12.35
C GLN A 315 -10.12 11.46 -13.15
N THR A 316 -10.44 10.27 -13.67
CA THR A 316 -9.54 9.51 -14.56
C THR A 316 -9.77 9.81 -16.04
N HIS A 317 -8.75 9.53 -16.86
CA HIS A 317 -8.76 9.75 -18.32
C HIS A 317 -8.86 8.44 -19.13
N ASP A 318 -9.39 7.38 -18.51
CA ASP A 318 -9.38 6.02 -19.01
C ASP A 318 -10.16 5.85 -20.32
N GLU A 319 -11.43 6.27 -20.37
CA GLU A 319 -12.24 6.17 -21.59
C GLU A 319 -11.77 7.12 -22.70
N GLU A 320 -11.23 8.30 -22.36
CA GLU A 320 -10.65 9.21 -23.34
C GLU A 320 -9.41 8.58 -24.01
N THR A 321 -8.46 8.11 -23.21
CA THR A 321 -7.22 7.49 -23.71
C THR A 321 -7.52 6.24 -24.53
N LYS A 322 -8.49 5.42 -24.12
CA LYS A 322 -8.96 4.27 -24.91
C LYS A 322 -9.53 4.69 -26.26
N LYS A 323 -10.34 5.76 -26.32
CA LYS A 323 -10.88 6.29 -27.59
C LYS A 323 -9.77 6.76 -28.51
N PHE A 324 -8.77 7.45 -27.97
CA PHE A 324 -7.62 7.94 -28.73
C PHE A 324 -6.86 6.81 -29.45
N PHE A 325 -6.72 5.63 -28.83
CA PHE A 325 -6.03 4.48 -29.43
C PHE A 325 -6.91 3.53 -30.25
N LYS A 326 -8.25 3.71 -30.27
CA LYS A 326 -9.22 2.75 -30.83
C LYS A 326 -8.94 2.29 -32.26
N HIS A 327 -8.37 3.16 -33.09
CA HIS A 327 -8.07 2.91 -34.51
C HIS A 327 -6.57 2.85 -34.80
N THR A 328 -5.76 2.51 -33.80
CA THR A 328 -4.31 2.40 -33.90
C THR A 328 -3.86 0.96 -33.64
N SER A 329 -2.56 0.69 -33.84
CA SER A 329 -1.93 -0.59 -33.48
C SER A 329 -1.66 -0.74 -31.97
N VAL A 330 -1.80 0.34 -31.18
CA VAL A 330 -1.68 0.32 -29.72
C VAL A 330 -2.88 -0.42 -29.11
N ARG A 331 -2.59 -1.41 -28.27
CA ARG A 331 -3.63 -2.24 -27.64
C ARG A 331 -3.98 -1.70 -26.25
N CYS A 332 -4.94 -0.78 -26.20
CA CYS A 332 -5.44 -0.22 -24.95
C CYS A 332 -6.64 -1.01 -24.42
N VAL A 333 -6.52 -1.56 -23.20
CA VAL A 333 -7.59 -2.31 -22.53
C VAL A 333 -7.94 -1.62 -21.21
N LEU A 334 -9.23 -1.37 -21.01
CA LEU A 334 -9.76 -1.00 -19.71
C LEU A 334 -9.99 -2.26 -18.87
N ALA A 335 -9.36 -2.28 -17.71
CA ALA A 335 -9.38 -3.36 -16.75
C ALA A 335 -10.28 -2.95 -15.56
N PRO A 336 -11.52 -3.41 -15.53
CA PRO A 336 -12.37 -3.25 -14.35
C PRO A 336 -11.85 -4.09 -13.18
N ARG A 337 -11.93 -3.52 -11.99
CA ARG A 337 -11.75 -4.29 -10.76
C ARG A 337 -13.01 -5.12 -10.56
N TYR A 338 -12.89 -6.43 -10.70
CA TYR A 338 -13.96 -7.38 -10.36
C TYR A 338 -13.53 -8.22 -9.18
N ALA A 339 -14.43 -8.36 -8.22
CA ALA A 339 -14.28 -9.40 -7.22
C ALA A 339 -14.30 -10.76 -7.90
N SER A 340 -13.54 -11.70 -7.35
CA SER A 340 -13.64 -13.09 -7.77
C SER A 340 -15.08 -13.58 -7.65
N ASN A 341 -15.56 -14.32 -8.67
CA ASN A 341 -16.87 -14.99 -8.67
C ASN A 341 -17.06 -15.96 -7.49
N LYS A 342 -15.99 -16.20 -6.72
CA LYS A 342 -15.93 -17.03 -5.53
C LYS A 342 -16.31 -16.29 -4.22
N LEU A 343 -16.51 -14.97 -4.28
CA LEU A 343 -17.03 -14.16 -3.16
C LEU A 343 -18.57 -14.14 -3.18
N SER A 344 -19.20 -13.76 -2.07
CA SER A 344 -20.67 -13.57 -2.03
C SER A 344 -21.10 -12.44 -2.98
N PHE A 345 -22.34 -12.50 -3.48
CA PHE A 345 -22.87 -11.52 -4.44
C PHE A 345 -22.74 -10.07 -3.95
N PHE A 346 -23.03 -9.82 -2.67
CA PHE A 346 -22.86 -8.50 -2.05
C PHE A 346 -21.39 -8.03 -2.08
N LYS A 347 -20.44 -8.91 -1.70
CA LYS A 347 -19.01 -8.59 -1.80
C LYS A 347 -18.56 -8.39 -3.24
N GLN A 348 -19.17 -9.08 -4.20
CA GLN A 348 -18.87 -8.89 -5.61
C GLN A 348 -19.24 -7.49 -6.10
N GLN A 349 -20.40 -6.98 -5.69
CA GLN A 349 -20.84 -5.62 -6.00
C GLN A 349 -19.93 -4.57 -5.34
N VAL A 350 -19.61 -4.74 -4.05
CA VAL A 350 -18.69 -3.84 -3.31
C VAL A 350 -17.35 -3.72 -4.02
N VAL A 351 -16.67 -4.83 -4.29
CA VAL A 351 -15.35 -4.79 -4.97
C VAL A 351 -15.47 -4.26 -6.40
N GLY A 352 -16.56 -4.62 -7.09
CA GLY A 352 -16.82 -4.21 -8.46
C GLY A 352 -17.05 -2.72 -8.66
N THR A 353 -17.46 -2.00 -7.62
CA THR A 353 -17.88 -0.60 -7.69
C THR A 353 -16.94 0.32 -6.91
N LEU A 354 -16.20 -0.18 -5.92
CA LEU A 354 -15.50 0.66 -4.94
C LEU A 354 -13.97 0.58 -4.99
N PHE A 355 -13.38 -0.49 -5.54
CA PHE A 355 -11.94 -0.68 -5.57
C PHE A 355 -11.35 -0.51 -6.97
N THR A 356 -10.06 -0.21 -7.02
CA THR A 356 -9.37 0.18 -8.25
C THR A 356 -8.22 -0.77 -8.60
N HIS A 357 -7.73 -0.63 -9.84
CA HIS A 357 -6.42 -1.13 -10.22
C HIS A 357 -5.41 0.02 -10.07
N HIS A 358 -4.63 0.00 -8.99
CA HIS A 358 -3.83 1.16 -8.58
C HIS A 358 -2.33 1.06 -8.89
N GLN A 359 -1.89 -0.05 -9.50
CA GLN A 359 -0.51 -0.25 -9.97
C GLN A 359 -0.15 0.76 -11.06
N LYS A 360 1.01 1.43 -10.92
CA LYS A 360 1.66 2.22 -11.98
C LYS A 360 2.92 1.50 -12.45
N CYS A 361 3.01 1.20 -13.73
CA CYS A 361 4.12 0.42 -14.27
C CYS A 361 4.38 0.74 -15.75
N VAL A 362 5.66 0.87 -16.11
CA VAL A 362 6.13 0.85 -17.51
C VAL A 362 7.15 -0.28 -17.65
N LEU A 363 6.90 -1.20 -18.58
CA LEU A 363 7.75 -2.35 -18.90
C LEU A 363 8.16 -2.28 -20.36
N LEU A 364 9.44 -2.39 -20.64
CA LEU A 364 9.97 -2.31 -22.00
C LEU A 364 11.28 -3.08 -22.12
N ASP A 365 11.70 -3.34 -23.35
CA ASP A 365 13.03 -3.87 -23.62
C ASP A 365 14.05 -2.75 -23.82
N THR A 366 15.18 -2.79 -23.11
CA THR A 366 16.33 -1.90 -23.29
C THR A 366 17.59 -2.67 -23.67
N GLN A 367 18.63 -1.97 -24.06
CA GLN A 367 19.94 -2.51 -24.38
C GLN A 367 20.52 -3.31 -23.20
N ALA A 368 21.03 -4.51 -23.51
CA ALA A 368 21.83 -5.33 -22.62
C ALA A 368 23.28 -5.43 -23.13
N SER A 369 24.09 -6.34 -22.57
CA SER A 369 25.45 -6.57 -23.05
C SER A 369 25.48 -7.08 -24.50
N GLY A 370 26.36 -6.52 -25.33
CA GLY A 370 26.51 -6.93 -26.74
C GLY A 370 25.33 -6.47 -27.60
N ASN A 371 24.79 -7.34 -28.44
CA ASN A 371 23.63 -7.06 -29.30
C ASN A 371 22.30 -7.55 -28.68
N ASN A 372 22.32 -7.93 -27.41
CA ASN A 372 21.16 -8.45 -26.72
C ASN A 372 20.35 -7.33 -26.07
N ARG A 373 19.10 -7.64 -25.71
CA ARG A 373 18.18 -6.77 -24.99
C ARG A 373 17.71 -7.43 -23.70
N LYS A 374 17.31 -6.63 -22.73
CA LYS A 374 16.82 -7.05 -21.41
C LYS A 374 15.49 -6.37 -21.12
N ILE A 375 14.72 -6.93 -20.20
CA ILE A 375 13.52 -6.27 -19.68
C ILE A 375 13.91 -5.28 -18.59
N THR A 376 13.34 -4.08 -18.69
CA THR A 376 13.47 -3.00 -17.71
C THR A 376 12.07 -2.60 -17.26
N ALA A 377 11.91 -2.40 -15.95
CA ALA A 377 10.63 -2.03 -15.34
C ALA A 377 10.74 -0.70 -14.60
N PHE A 378 9.72 0.14 -14.70
CA PHE A 378 9.53 1.32 -13.88
C PHE A 378 8.27 1.11 -13.04
N ILE A 379 8.36 1.27 -11.72
CA ILE A 379 7.21 1.20 -10.80
C ILE A 379 7.33 2.27 -9.70
N GLY A 380 6.20 2.70 -9.16
CA GLY A 380 6.17 3.71 -8.09
C GLY A 380 4.78 4.33 -7.91
N GLY A 381 4.75 5.58 -7.45
CA GLY A 381 3.53 6.36 -7.25
C GLY A 381 3.09 7.18 -8.47
N LEU A 382 4.01 7.51 -9.39
CA LEU A 382 3.71 8.31 -10.59
C LEU A 382 2.93 7.52 -11.66
N ASP A 383 1.68 7.93 -11.92
CA ASP A 383 0.97 7.59 -13.16
C ASP A 383 1.48 8.47 -14.32
N LEU A 384 1.35 7.99 -15.56
CA LEU A 384 1.64 8.79 -16.75
C LEU A 384 0.42 9.63 -17.14
N CYS A 385 0.03 10.56 -16.27
CA CYS A 385 -1.12 11.44 -16.47
C CYS A 385 -0.87 12.87 -15.98
N ASP A 386 -1.86 13.73 -16.18
CA ASP A 386 -1.86 15.15 -15.84
C ASP A 386 -1.55 15.42 -14.36
N GLY A 387 -0.92 16.55 -14.08
CA GLY A 387 -0.57 17.03 -12.75
C GLY A 387 0.61 16.33 -12.08
N ARG A 388 1.15 15.24 -12.68
CA ARG A 388 2.23 14.43 -12.08
C ARG A 388 3.63 14.93 -12.42
N TYR A 389 3.78 15.71 -13.49
CA TYR A 389 5.07 16.30 -13.79
C TYR A 389 5.37 17.40 -12.78
N ASP A 390 6.47 17.24 -12.05
CA ASP A 390 6.99 18.25 -11.14
C ASP A 390 8.50 18.08 -10.97
N THR A 391 9.08 19.07 -10.30
CA THR A 391 10.48 19.16 -9.89
C THR A 391 10.56 19.49 -8.40
N PRO A 392 11.70 19.26 -7.73
CA PRO A 392 11.90 19.59 -6.31
C PRO A 392 11.64 21.06 -5.92
N GLU A 393 11.56 22.00 -6.87
CA GLU A 393 11.16 23.40 -6.61
C GLU A 393 9.67 23.56 -6.29
N HIS A 394 8.83 22.63 -6.75
CA HIS A 394 7.39 22.62 -6.53
C HIS A 394 6.70 23.97 -6.79
N ARG A 395 6.98 24.55 -7.97
CA ARG A 395 6.52 25.88 -8.41
C ARG A 395 5.00 26.03 -8.28
N LEU A 396 4.51 27.06 -7.59
CA LEU A 396 3.06 27.31 -7.41
C LEU A 396 2.47 28.23 -8.49
N PHE A 397 3.18 29.32 -8.80
CA PHE A 397 2.70 30.38 -9.69
C PHE A 397 3.58 30.62 -10.91
N SER A 398 4.80 30.07 -10.93
CA SER A 398 5.76 30.20 -12.04
C SER A 398 5.55 29.14 -13.11
N ASP A 399 5.92 29.47 -14.35
CA ASP A 399 5.94 28.55 -15.51
C ASP A 399 4.60 27.91 -15.90
N LEU A 400 3.49 28.51 -15.46
CA LEU A 400 2.13 28.03 -15.77
C LEU A 400 1.81 28.08 -17.27
N ASP A 401 2.36 29.07 -17.98
CA ASP A 401 2.15 29.25 -19.44
C ASP A 401 3.26 28.57 -20.28
N THR A 402 4.23 27.92 -19.64
CA THR A 402 5.39 27.25 -20.28
C THR A 402 5.44 25.76 -19.90
N VAL A 403 6.07 25.42 -18.77
CA VAL A 403 6.31 24.03 -18.32
C VAL A 403 5.02 23.33 -17.94
N PHE A 404 4.07 24.05 -17.34
CA PHE A 404 2.78 23.48 -16.90
C PHE A 404 1.62 23.86 -17.82
N LYS A 405 1.94 24.37 -19.02
CA LYS A 405 0.93 24.71 -20.02
C LYS A 405 0.13 23.46 -20.38
N ASP A 406 -1.20 23.59 -20.37
CA ASP A 406 -2.15 22.51 -20.64
C ASP A 406 -2.07 21.32 -19.66
N ASP A 407 -1.41 21.52 -18.50
CA ASP A 407 -1.23 20.53 -17.43
C ASP A 407 -1.44 21.16 -16.04
N PHE A 408 -2.42 22.04 -15.93
CA PHE A 408 -2.80 22.64 -14.65
C PHE A 408 -3.65 21.65 -13.83
N HIS A 409 -3.17 21.32 -12.63
CA HIS A 409 -3.88 20.43 -11.71
C HIS A 409 -4.04 21.08 -10.34
N ASN A 410 -5.28 21.24 -9.88
CA ASN A 410 -5.60 21.57 -8.48
C ASN A 410 -7.08 21.25 -8.17
N PRO A 411 -7.41 20.06 -7.66
CA PRO A 411 -8.78 19.65 -7.40
C PRO A 411 -9.37 20.23 -6.11
N THR A 412 -8.64 21.10 -5.40
CA THR A 412 -9.16 21.81 -4.21
C THR A 412 -10.02 23.01 -4.60
N PHE A 413 -9.81 23.56 -5.79
CA PHE A 413 -10.52 24.73 -6.30
C PHE A 413 -11.43 24.37 -7.48
N PRO A 414 -12.38 25.25 -7.85
CA PRO A 414 -13.19 25.03 -9.05
C PRO A 414 -12.33 24.90 -10.31
N SER A 415 -12.81 24.16 -11.31
CA SER A 415 -12.05 23.81 -12.53
C SER A 415 -11.62 25.00 -13.40
N ASN A 416 -12.21 26.17 -13.22
CA ASN A 416 -11.80 27.40 -13.89
C ASN A 416 -10.62 28.11 -13.20
N ALA A 417 -10.17 27.65 -12.03
CA ALA A 417 -8.97 28.14 -11.39
C ALA A 417 -7.74 27.80 -12.24
N GLN A 418 -6.84 28.76 -12.41
CA GLN A 418 -5.59 28.61 -13.17
C GLN A 418 -4.35 28.72 -12.28
N ARG A 419 -4.53 28.94 -10.97
CA ARG A 419 -3.47 29.17 -9.97
C ARG A 419 -4.04 29.18 -8.54
N PRO A 420 -3.23 28.92 -7.50
CA PRO A 420 -1.98 28.20 -7.60
C PRO A 420 -2.24 26.78 -8.12
N ARG A 421 -1.27 26.19 -8.84
CA ARG A 421 -1.34 24.75 -9.09
C ARG A 421 -1.10 24.00 -7.77
N GLN A 422 -1.46 22.73 -7.73
CA GLN A 422 -1.07 21.83 -6.66
C GLN A 422 0.23 21.11 -7.06
N PRO A 423 1.36 21.39 -6.41
CA PRO A 423 2.58 20.63 -6.63
C PRO A 423 2.44 19.16 -6.24
N TRP A 424 3.24 18.31 -6.87
CA TRP A 424 3.13 16.86 -6.81
C TRP A 424 4.49 16.25 -6.43
N HIS A 425 4.62 15.92 -5.15
CA HIS A 425 5.79 15.20 -4.63
C HIS A 425 5.54 13.69 -4.67
N ASP A 426 6.41 12.94 -5.33
CA ASP A 426 6.23 11.48 -5.48
C ASP A 426 7.54 10.71 -5.63
N LEU A 427 7.45 9.39 -5.53
CA LEU A 427 8.58 8.47 -5.62
C LEU A 427 8.35 7.43 -6.71
N HIS A 428 9.41 7.15 -7.47
CA HIS A 428 9.39 6.11 -8.50
C HIS A 428 10.75 5.42 -8.58
N CYS A 429 10.81 4.24 -9.19
CA CYS A 429 12.07 3.54 -9.39
C CYS A 429 12.14 2.84 -10.74
N LYS A 430 13.37 2.66 -11.23
CA LYS A 430 13.71 1.77 -12.35
C LYS A 430 14.36 0.52 -11.79
N ILE A 431 13.94 -0.64 -12.28
CA ILE A 431 14.41 -1.97 -11.90
C ILE A 431 14.98 -2.64 -13.14
N GLU A 432 16.23 -3.08 -13.03
CA GLU A 432 16.92 -3.86 -14.05
C GLU A 432 17.45 -5.17 -13.46
N GLY A 433 17.52 -6.21 -14.30
CA GLY A 433 17.94 -7.54 -13.89
C GLY A 433 16.74 -8.47 -13.58
N PRO A 434 16.95 -9.56 -12.82
CA PRO A 434 15.94 -10.62 -12.75
C PRO A 434 14.59 -10.17 -12.15
N ALA A 435 14.58 -9.21 -11.22
CA ALA A 435 13.34 -8.68 -10.64
C ALA A 435 12.42 -7.97 -11.65
N ALA A 436 12.95 -7.44 -12.76
CA ALA A 436 12.13 -6.87 -13.83
C ALA A 436 11.21 -7.92 -14.49
N TYR A 437 11.64 -9.19 -14.50
CA TYR A 437 10.85 -10.30 -15.04
C TYR A 437 9.73 -10.75 -14.09
N ASP A 438 9.86 -10.50 -12.79
CA ASP A 438 8.76 -10.68 -11.83
C ASP A 438 7.67 -9.61 -12.04
N VAL A 439 8.07 -8.36 -12.31
CA VAL A 439 7.14 -7.28 -12.70
C VAL A 439 6.45 -7.61 -14.04
N LEU A 440 7.19 -8.15 -15.01
CA LEU A 440 6.62 -8.65 -16.27
C LEU A 440 5.63 -9.79 -16.02
N THR A 441 5.98 -10.77 -15.18
CA THR A 441 5.08 -11.88 -14.81
C THR A 441 3.78 -11.35 -14.22
N ASN A 442 3.84 -10.35 -13.33
CA ASN A 442 2.65 -9.69 -12.82
C ASN A 442 1.79 -9.06 -13.93
N PHE A 443 2.40 -8.34 -14.88
CA PHE A 443 1.69 -7.76 -16.01
C PHE A 443 0.99 -8.84 -16.85
N GLU A 444 1.71 -9.89 -17.24
CA GLU A 444 1.15 -10.95 -18.08
C GLU A 444 -0.01 -11.69 -17.40
N GLN A 445 0.12 -11.97 -16.10
CA GLN A 445 -0.94 -12.59 -15.30
C GLN A 445 -2.22 -11.74 -15.31
N ARG A 446 -2.09 -10.42 -15.17
CA ARG A 446 -3.21 -9.47 -15.23
C ARG A 446 -3.78 -9.34 -16.64
N TRP A 447 -2.93 -9.24 -17.66
CA TRP A 447 -3.34 -9.15 -19.06
C TRP A 447 -4.19 -10.35 -19.46
N ARG A 448 -3.71 -11.57 -19.20
CA ARG A 448 -4.43 -12.81 -19.50
C ARG A 448 -5.80 -12.85 -18.80
N LYS A 449 -5.90 -12.30 -17.59
CA LYS A 449 -7.17 -12.19 -16.86
C LYS A 449 -8.11 -11.17 -17.49
N ALA A 450 -7.64 -9.95 -17.78
CA ALA A 450 -8.46 -8.87 -18.34
C ALA A 450 -8.95 -9.20 -19.76
N ALA A 451 -8.10 -9.77 -20.60
CA ALA A 451 -8.42 -10.06 -21.99
C ALA A 451 -9.54 -11.11 -22.14
N LYS A 452 -9.60 -12.13 -21.27
CA LYS A 452 -10.68 -13.14 -21.26
C LYS A 452 -12.09 -12.57 -21.15
N TRP A 453 -12.28 -11.42 -20.52
CA TRP A 453 -13.60 -10.82 -20.34
C TRP A 453 -14.15 -10.16 -21.62
N ARG A 454 -13.30 -9.90 -22.60
CA ARG A 454 -13.70 -9.37 -23.91
C ARG A 454 -14.47 -10.41 -24.74
N ASP A 455 -14.14 -11.69 -24.60
CA ASP A 455 -14.77 -12.81 -25.34
C ASP A 455 -16.21 -13.12 -24.90
N PHE A 456 -16.58 -12.85 -23.65
CA PHE A 456 -17.96 -13.05 -23.21
C PHE A 456 -18.96 -12.13 -23.94
N LYS A 457 -18.50 -11.02 -24.52
CA LYS A 457 -19.32 -10.11 -25.34
C LYS A 457 -19.31 -10.45 -26.85
N LEU A 458 -18.41 -11.32 -27.32
CA LEU A 458 -18.27 -11.69 -28.73
C LEU A 458 -18.32 -13.23 -28.87
N ARG A 459 -19.50 -13.76 -29.22
CA ARG A 459 -19.70 -15.19 -29.48
C ARG A 459 -18.77 -15.67 -30.61
N LYS A 460 -17.88 -16.61 -30.28
CA LYS A 460 -17.19 -17.57 -31.16
C LYS A 460 -16.46 -17.01 -32.40
N VAL A 461 -15.20 -16.57 -32.29
CA VAL A 461 -14.13 -16.84 -33.30
C VAL A 461 -12.73 -16.74 -32.64
N THR A 462 -11.98 -17.85 -32.66
CA THR A 462 -10.53 -18.10 -32.42
C THR A 462 -9.79 -17.62 -31.13
N PRO A 463 -8.78 -18.39 -30.65
CA PRO A 463 -8.04 -18.09 -29.41
C PRO A 463 -6.89 -17.07 -29.64
N TRP A 464 -7.22 -15.79 -29.81
CA TRP A 464 -6.25 -14.69 -30.08
C TRP A 464 -5.47 -14.18 -28.84
N HIS A 465 -5.68 -14.76 -27.66
CA HIS A 465 -5.26 -14.14 -26.38
C HIS A 465 -3.77 -14.26 -26.08
N ASP A 466 -3.15 -15.38 -26.48
CA ASP A 466 -1.70 -15.61 -26.33
C ASP A 466 -0.88 -14.91 -27.42
N GLU A 467 -1.50 -14.46 -28.53
CA GLU A 467 -0.79 -13.75 -29.61
C GLU A 467 -0.54 -12.26 -29.33
N ALA A 468 -1.13 -11.72 -28.26
CA ALA A 468 -0.95 -10.31 -27.91
C ALA A 468 0.36 -10.01 -27.20
N LEU A 469 0.71 -10.86 -26.25
CA LEU A 469 1.96 -10.73 -25.53
C LEU A 469 3.10 -11.28 -26.37
N ILE A 470 4.27 -10.68 -26.24
CA ILE A 470 5.47 -11.21 -26.88
C ILE A 470 5.93 -12.43 -26.08
N ARG A 471 6.13 -13.53 -26.81
CA ARG A 471 6.76 -14.74 -26.30
C ARG A 471 8.28 -14.56 -26.29
N LEU A 472 8.82 -14.12 -25.15
CA LEU A 472 10.26 -13.86 -25.00
C LEU A 472 11.12 -15.09 -25.33
N ASP A 473 10.61 -16.29 -25.03
CA ASP A 473 11.27 -17.57 -25.35
C ASP A 473 11.50 -17.81 -26.84
N ARG A 474 10.82 -17.05 -27.71
CA ARG A 474 10.97 -17.12 -29.17
C ARG A 474 11.90 -16.05 -29.75
N ILE A 475 12.40 -15.13 -28.93
CA ILE A 475 13.27 -14.03 -29.37
C ILE A 475 14.65 -14.23 -28.75
N SER A 476 15.55 -14.85 -29.51
CA SER A 476 16.87 -15.27 -29.01
C SER A 476 17.77 -14.13 -28.53
N TRP A 477 17.52 -12.90 -28.97
CA TRP A 477 18.29 -11.72 -28.57
C TRP A 477 17.67 -10.95 -27.40
N ILE A 478 16.48 -11.31 -26.90
CA ILE A 478 16.01 -10.83 -25.59
C ILE A 478 16.40 -11.87 -24.56
N ILE A 479 17.32 -11.48 -23.68
CA ILE A 479 17.79 -12.37 -22.61
C ILE A 479 16.58 -12.71 -21.73
N SER A 480 16.41 -13.99 -21.42
CA SER A 480 15.28 -14.47 -20.61
C SER A 480 15.80 -15.41 -19.52
N PRO A 481 15.21 -15.39 -18.32
CA PRO A 481 15.58 -16.33 -17.27
C PRO A 481 15.28 -17.76 -17.73
N SER A 482 16.17 -18.68 -17.41
CA SER A 482 15.97 -20.12 -17.68
C SER A 482 15.24 -20.80 -16.52
N PRO A 483 14.58 -21.94 -16.72
CA PRO A 483 14.07 -22.75 -15.61
C PRO A 483 15.23 -23.27 -14.74
N GLY A 484 15.06 -23.25 -13.42
CA GLY A 484 16.00 -23.83 -12.46
C GLY A 484 16.64 -22.81 -11.51
N PRO A 485 17.41 -23.28 -10.51
CA PRO A 485 17.93 -22.46 -9.40
C PRO A 485 18.93 -21.39 -9.85
N ASP A 486 19.63 -21.63 -10.96
CA ASP A 486 20.62 -20.72 -11.55
C ASP A 486 20.08 -19.96 -12.78
N GLY A 487 18.79 -20.11 -13.07
CA GLY A 487 18.16 -19.60 -14.27
C GLY A 487 18.22 -18.09 -14.43
N ASP A 488 18.32 -17.36 -13.32
CA ASP A 488 18.39 -15.91 -13.30
C ASP A 488 19.80 -15.37 -13.62
N LYS A 489 20.86 -16.21 -13.57
CA LYS A 489 22.24 -15.76 -13.77
C LYS A 489 22.45 -15.03 -15.10
N VAL A 490 21.74 -15.47 -16.15
CA VAL A 490 21.85 -14.91 -17.50
C VAL A 490 21.27 -13.50 -17.61
N VAL A 491 20.25 -13.18 -16.80
CA VAL A 491 19.59 -11.86 -16.79
C VAL A 491 20.16 -10.91 -15.72
N ARG A 492 21.23 -11.29 -15.02
CA ARG A 492 21.90 -10.39 -14.07
C ARG A 492 22.57 -9.24 -14.82
N VAL A 493 22.43 -8.04 -14.28
CA VAL A 493 23.06 -6.82 -14.81
C VAL A 493 24.28 -6.39 -14.01
N CYS A 494 24.45 -6.93 -12.80
CA CYS A 494 25.59 -6.71 -11.93
C CYS A 494 26.17 -8.04 -11.43
N ASP A 495 27.50 -8.10 -11.28
CA ASP A 495 28.17 -9.22 -10.59
C ASP A 495 27.88 -9.15 -9.09
N GLU A 496 27.80 -10.30 -8.40
CA GLU A 496 27.52 -10.29 -6.96
C GLU A 496 28.62 -9.65 -6.11
N LYS A 497 29.85 -9.53 -6.64
CA LYS A 497 30.98 -8.86 -6.00
C LYS A 497 31.03 -7.36 -6.32
N ASP A 498 30.22 -6.88 -7.26
CA ASP A 498 30.12 -5.46 -7.56
C ASP A 498 29.53 -4.73 -6.34
N PRO A 499 30.19 -3.68 -5.79
CA PRO A 499 29.63 -2.88 -4.70
C PRO A 499 28.26 -2.29 -5.05
N GLU A 500 28.00 -1.98 -6.33
CA GLU A 500 26.73 -1.38 -6.78
C GLU A 500 25.63 -2.40 -7.08
N ASN A 501 25.89 -3.70 -6.91
CA ASN A 501 24.87 -4.73 -7.09
C ASN A 501 23.67 -4.52 -6.16
N TRP A 502 22.47 -4.86 -6.64
CA TRP A 502 21.24 -4.84 -5.87
C TRP A 502 20.62 -6.22 -5.71
N HIS A 503 20.04 -6.43 -4.53
CA HIS A 503 19.08 -7.48 -4.29
C HIS A 503 17.69 -6.86 -4.22
N VAL A 504 16.77 -7.36 -5.03
CA VAL A 504 15.43 -6.77 -5.23
C VAL A 504 14.37 -7.86 -5.11
N GLN A 505 13.29 -7.57 -4.40
CA GLN A 505 12.15 -8.46 -4.25
C GLN A 505 10.87 -7.71 -4.62
N VAL A 506 10.02 -8.33 -5.44
CA VAL A 506 8.75 -7.74 -5.87
C VAL A 506 7.63 -8.19 -4.95
N PHE A 507 6.77 -7.25 -4.55
CA PHE A 507 5.63 -7.47 -3.66
C PHE A 507 4.35 -6.97 -4.29
N ARG A 508 3.21 -7.56 -3.91
CA ARG A 508 1.89 -7.15 -4.40
C ARG A 508 0.81 -7.20 -3.33
N SER A 509 -0.23 -6.43 -3.58
CA SER A 509 -1.58 -6.63 -3.05
C SER A 509 -2.44 -7.00 -4.25
N ILE A 510 -2.79 -8.28 -4.41
CA ILE A 510 -3.60 -8.73 -5.54
C ILE A 510 -4.29 -10.06 -5.25
N ASP A 511 -5.44 -10.29 -5.89
CA ASP A 511 -6.18 -11.54 -5.73
C ASP A 511 -6.44 -12.28 -7.05
N SER A 512 -6.88 -13.54 -6.94
CA SER A 512 -7.27 -14.40 -8.08
C SER A 512 -8.40 -13.85 -8.96
N GLY A 513 -9.10 -12.79 -8.54
CA GLY A 513 -10.06 -12.04 -9.34
C GLY A 513 -9.37 -11.14 -10.39
N SER A 514 -8.13 -10.75 -10.14
CA SER A 514 -7.36 -9.82 -10.97
C SER A 514 -6.18 -10.46 -11.73
N VAL A 515 -5.85 -11.72 -11.45
CA VAL A 515 -4.80 -12.47 -12.16
C VAL A 515 -5.28 -13.80 -12.72
N GLN A 516 -4.61 -14.26 -13.77
CA GLN A 516 -4.64 -15.65 -14.23
C GLN A 516 -3.30 -16.31 -13.90
N GLY A 517 -3.34 -17.52 -13.35
CA GLY A 517 -2.15 -18.30 -13.03
C GLY A 517 -2.08 -18.77 -11.59
N PHE A 518 -2.83 -18.14 -10.68
CA PHE A 518 -2.93 -18.62 -9.29
C PHE A 518 -3.51 -20.04 -9.23
N PRO A 519 -2.91 -20.94 -8.42
CA PRO A 519 -3.36 -22.31 -8.30
C PRO A 519 -4.78 -22.37 -7.73
N LYS A 520 -5.52 -23.39 -8.16
CA LYS A 520 -6.87 -23.65 -7.64
C LYS A 520 -6.82 -24.37 -6.30
N ASP A 521 -5.90 -25.32 -6.19
CA ASP A 521 -5.61 -26.09 -4.99
C ASP A 521 -5.04 -25.21 -3.88
N VAL A 522 -5.39 -25.52 -2.64
CA VAL A 522 -5.02 -24.70 -1.46
C VAL A 522 -3.59 -24.99 -1.02
N LYS A 523 -3.15 -26.24 -1.08
CA LYS A 523 -1.77 -26.61 -0.74
C LYS A 523 -0.79 -25.97 -1.71
N GLN A 524 -1.05 -26.08 -3.02
CA GLN A 524 -0.24 -25.39 -4.03
C GLN A 524 -0.25 -23.86 -3.89
N ALA A 525 -1.35 -23.27 -3.41
CA ALA A 525 -1.42 -21.83 -3.15
C ALA A 525 -0.55 -21.44 -1.94
N ALA A 526 -0.61 -22.23 -0.86
CA ALA A 526 0.23 -22.06 0.31
C ALA A 526 1.72 -22.25 -0.02
N ASP A 527 2.06 -23.23 -0.87
CA ASP A 527 3.42 -23.46 -1.38
C ASP A 527 3.95 -22.24 -2.19
N GLN A 528 3.05 -21.44 -2.75
CA GLN A 528 3.35 -20.16 -3.42
C GLN A 528 3.16 -18.93 -2.52
N SER A 529 3.03 -19.15 -1.20
CA SER A 529 2.84 -18.10 -0.19
C SER A 529 1.60 -17.22 -0.39
N LEU A 530 0.55 -17.78 -0.99
CA LEU A 530 -0.74 -17.11 -1.15
C LEU A 530 -1.65 -17.42 0.04
N VAL A 531 -2.29 -16.38 0.59
CA VAL A 531 -3.32 -16.56 1.61
C VAL A 531 -4.62 -17.05 0.98
N CYS A 532 -5.17 -18.13 1.51
CA CYS A 532 -6.46 -18.67 1.09
C CYS A 532 -7.54 -18.25 2.08
N GLY A 533 -8.31 -17.21 1.74
CA GLY A 533 -9.47 -16.80 2.53
C GLY A 533 -10.77 -17.24 1.86
N LYS A 534 -11.55 -18.11 2.50
CA LYS A 534 -12.76 -18.73 1.92
C LYS A 534 -12.44 -19.49 0.62
N ASN A 535 -12.67 -18.83 -0.52
CA ASN A 535 -12.43 -19.38 -1.85
C ASN A 535 -11.47 -18.50 -2.68
N LEU A 536 -11.00 -17.37 -2.13
CA LEU A 536 -10.15 -16.39 -2.77
C LEU A 536 -8.68 -16.65 -2.44
N LYS A 537 -7.81 -16.63 -3.46
CA LYS A 537 -6.35 -16.62 -3.28
C LYS A 537 -5.88 -15.18 -3.32
N VAL A 538 -5.14 -14.76 -2.30
CA VAL A 538 -4.71 -13.39 -2.08
C VAL A 538 -3.19 -13.36 -1.86
N ASP A 539 -2.52 -12.52 -2.63
CA ASP A 539 -1.14 -12.09 -2.39
C ASP A 539 -1.22 -10.78 -1.59
N LYS A 540 -0.71 -10.80 -0.36
CA LYS A 540 -0.64 -9.64 0.56
C LYS A 540 0.82 -9.33 0.93
N SER A 541 1.75 -9.68 0.04
CA SER A 541 3.19 -9.60 0.31
C SER A 541 3.70 -8.18 0.56
N ILE A 542 3.00 -7.12 0.10
CA ILE A 542 3.35 -5.74 0.46
C ILE A 542 3.22 -5.53 1.97
N HIS A 543 2.09 -5.93 2.56
CA HIS A 543 1.86 -5.80 4.00
C HIS A 543 2.89 -6.59 4.80
N THR A 544 3.19 -7.83 4.38
CA THR A 544 4.26 -8.66 4.96
C THR A 544 5.62 -7.98 4.88
N ALA A 545 5.98 -7.38 3.75
CA ALA A 545 7.26 -6.71 3.55
C ALA A 545 7.42 -5.48 4.46
N TYR A 546 6.38 -4.66 4.59
CA TYR A 546 6.39 -3.53 5.53
C TYR A 546 6.58 -4.00 6.97
N ILE A 547 5.84 -5.04 7.42
CA ILE A 547 6.00 -5.59 8.77
C ILE A 547 7.43 -6.09 8.99
N LYS A 548 7.97 -6.88 8.06
CA LYS A 548 9.33 -7.40 8.15
C LYS A 548 10.36 -6.28 8.28
N ALA A 549 10.24 -5.24 7.45
CA ALA A 549 11.15 -4.11 7.45
C ALA A 549 11.08 -3.33 8.78
N ILE A 550 9.88 -3.03 9.27
CA ILE A 550 9.68 -2.32 10.55
C ILE A 550 10.23 -3.14 11.72
N ARG A 551 9.92 -4.45 11.78
CA ARG A 551 10.43 -5.33 12.83
C ARG A 551 11.94 -5.47 12.81
N SER A 552 12.56 -5.43 11.63
CA SER A 552 14.01 -5.54 11.47
C SER A 552 14.75 -4.23 11.77
N ALA A 553 14.05 -3.08 11.77
CA ALA A 553 14.64 -1.77 11.97
C ALA A 553 15.34 -1.61 13.32
N GLN A 554 16.53 -0.99 13.30
CA GLN A 554 17.42 -0.83 14.44
C GLN A 554 17.69 0.63 14.82
N HIS A 555 17.72 1.56 13.87
CA HIS A 555 18.15 2.95 14.06
C HIS A 555 17.04 3.95 13.75
N PHE A 556 16.46 3.92 12.55
CA PHE A 556 15.39 4.82 12.18
C PHE A 556 14.54 4.32 11.01
N ILE A 557 13.36 4.93 10.87
CA ILE A 557 12.47 4.73 9.72
C ILE A 557 12.05 6.09 9.17
N TYR A 558 12.14 6.26 7.86
CA TYR A 558 11.64 7.42 7.12
C TYR A 558 10.55 6.98 6.13
N ILE A 559 9.35 7.53 6.25
CA ILE A 559 8.19 7.17 5.44
C ILE A 559 7.67 8.42 4.74
N GLU A 560 7.38 8.29 3.46
CA GLU A 560 6.57 9.25 2.72
C GLU A 560 5.36 8.51 2.15
N ASN A 561 4.15 8.92 2.53
CA ASN A 561 2.94 8.24 2.10
C ASN A 561 1.75 9.19 1.92
N GLN A 562 0.94 8.96 0.88
CA GLN A 562 -0.31 9.71 0.67
C GLN A 562 -1.33 9.53 1.80
N TYR A 563 -1.38 8.34 2.40
CA TYR A 563 -2.27 8.03 3.52
C TYR A 563 -1.49 7.42 4.66
N PHE A 564 -1.91 7.71 5.89
CA PHE A 564 -1.37 7.05 7.07
C PHE A 564 -2.50 6.75 8.06
N LEU A 565 -3.13 5.60 7.90
CA LEU A 565 -4.20 5.12 8.78
C LEU A 565 -4.24 3.59 8.83
N GLY A 566 -4.66 3.07 9.98
CA GLY A 566 -4.68 1.63 10.22
C GLY A 566 -4.60 1.25 11.69
N SER A 567 -4.61 -0.06 11.91
CA SER A 567 -4.68 -0.71 13.22
C SER A 567 -5.92 -0.27 14.04
N SER A 568 -7.08 -0.20 13.37
CA SER A 568 -8.30 0.37 13.97
C SER A 568 -8.73 -0.33 15.23
N TYR A 569 -8.46 -1.62 15.39
CA TYR A 569 -8.77 -2.40 16.59
C TYR A 569 -8.24 -1.81 17.90
N TYR A 570 -7.26 -0.89 17.84
CA TYR A 570 -6.74 -0.19 19.02
C TYR A 570 -6.87 1.34 18.97
N TRP A 571 -7.68 1.89 18.07
CA TRP A 571 -7.98 3.31 18.09
C TRP A 571 -8.68 3.73 19.40
N PRO A 572 -8.48 4.98 19.86
CA PRO A 572 -9.18 5.49 21.05
C PRO A 572 -10.70 5.39 20.93
N SER A 573 -11.22 5.63 19.73
CA SER A 573 -12.63 5.51 19.34
C SER A 573 -12.75 4.76 18.00
N TYR A 574 -13.94 4.26 17.65
CA TYR A 574 -14.19 3.58 16.36
C TYR A 574 -13.33 2.32 16.10
N LYS A 575 -13.21 1.44 17.10
CA LYS A 575 -12.35 0.24 17.01
C LYS A 575 -12.73 -0.78 15.92
N ASN A 576 -13.96 -0.72 15.43
CA ASN A 576 -14.52 -1.69 14.49
C ASN A 576 -14.53 -1.19 13.04
N ALA A 577 -13.76 -0.16 12.70
CA ALA A 577 -13.73 0.42 11.34
C ALA A 577 -13.17 -0.55 10.26
N GLY A 578 -12.53 -1.64 10.68
CA GLY A 578 -12.02 -2.68 9.76
C GLY A 578 -10.76 -2.27 9.00
N ALA A 579 -10.00 -1.30 9.52
CA ALA A 579 -8.68 -0.93 9.04
C ALA A 579 -7.60 -1.71 9.80
N ASP A 580 -7.59 -3.03 9.64
CA ASP A 580 -6.83 -3.97 10.46
C ASP A 580 -5.35 -4.11 10.08
N ASN A 581 -4.87 -3.38 9.07
CA ASN A 581 -3.45 -3.38 8.70
C ASN A 581 -2.58 -3.00 9.92
N LEU A 582 -1.45 -3.70 10.08
CA LEU A 582 -0.60 -3.62 11.26
C LEU A 582 0.42 -2.47 11.25
N ILE A 583 0.53 -1.69 10.18
CA ILE A 583 1.68 -0.80 9.98
C ILE A 583 1.82 0.27 11.08
N PRO A 584 0.76 1.02 11.44
CA PRO A 584 0.87 1.99 12.53
C PRO A 584 1.19 1.35 13.89
N MET A 585 0.61 0.19 14.18
CA MET A 585 0.87 -0.53 15.44
C MET A 585 2.29 -1.07 15.52
N GLU A 586 2.81 -1.66 14.42
CA GLU A 586 4.20 -2.15 14.34
C GLU A 586 5.20 -1.02 14.60
N LEU A 587 4.98 0.17 14.04
CA LEU A 587 5.83 1.34 14.29
C LEU A 587 5.78 1.78 15.76
N ALA A 588 4.59 1.87 16.36
CA ALA A 588 4.44 2.27 17.76
C ALA A 588 5.09 1.26 18.72
N LEU A 589 4.89 -0.05 18.48
CA LEU A 589 5.49 -1.11 19.28
C LEU A 589 7.00 -1.24 19.08
N LYS A 590 7.51 -0.98 17.86
CA LYS A 590 8.96 -0.88 17.60
C LYS A 590 9.56 0.26 18.42
N ILE A 591 8.99 1.47 18.37
CA ILE A 591 9.46 2.60 19.19
C ILE A 591 9.41 2.24 20.68
N ALA A 592 8.28 1.70 21.15
CA ALA A 592 8.13 1.29 22.55
C ALA A 592 9.19 0.24 22.96
N SER A 593 9.51 -0.71 22.09
CA SER A 593 10.56 -1.70 22.35
C SER A 593 11.94 -1.06 22.52
N LYS A 594 12.26 -0.04 21.71
CA LYS A 594 13.53 0.69 21.76
C LYS A 594 13.60 1.59 23.00
N ILE A 595 12.52 2.26 23.37
CA ILE A 595 12.40 3.00 24.64
C ILE A 595 12.67 2.07 25.83
N ARG A 596 12.02 0.89 25.85
CA ARG A 596 12.20 -0.10 26.91
C ARG A 596 13.63 -0.61 27.02
N ALA A 597 14.30 -0.77 25.89
CA ALA A 597 15.71 -1.15 25.81
C ALA A 597 16.67 0.03 26.11
N ASN A 598 16.15 1.24 26.32
CA ASN A 598 16.92 2.49 26.41
C ASN A 598 17.84 2.70 25.17
N GLU A 599 17.35 2.31 24.00
CA GLU A 599 18.01 2.47 22.72
C GLU A 599 17.40 3.63 21.94
N ARG A 600 18.27 4.39 21.27
CA ARG A 600 17.83 5.52 20.44
C ARG A 600 17.24 5.00 19.13
N PHE A 601 16.01 5.41 18.82
CA PHE A 601 15.32 5.06 17.58
C PHE A 601 14.33 6.13 17.15
N SER A 602 14.26 6.52 15.88
CA SER A 602 13.34 7.58 15.43
C SER A 602 12.53 7.20 14.21
N VAL A 603 11.31 7.70 14.13
CA VAL A 603 10.41 7.54 12.99
C VAL A 603 9.97 8.91 12.48
N TYR A 604 10.14 9.12 11.19
CA TYR A 604 9.77 10.33 10.46
C TYR A 604 8.73 9.96 9.41
N ILE A 605 7.57 10.62 9.43
CA ILE A 605 6.47 10.34 8.50
C ILE A 605 6.07 11.63 7.81
N VAL A 606 6.17 11.68 6.49
CA VAL A 606 5.72 12.78 5.64
C VAL A 606 4.44 12.34 4.93
N ILE A 607 3.37 13.11 5.13
CA ILE A 607 2.04 12.88 4.57
C ILE A 607 1.52 14.19 3.95
N PRO A 608 0.53 14.16 3.05
CA PRO A 608 -0.02 15.40 2.52
C PRO A 608 -0.70 16.18 3.66
N MET A 609 -0.81 17.51 3.50
CA MET A 609 -1.49 18.32 4.51
C MET A 609 -2.95 17.88 4.68
N TRP A 610 -3.60 17.53 3.58
CA TRP A 610 -4.86 16.79 3.53
C TRP A 610 -4.88 15.86 2.30
N PRO A 611 -5.66 14.77 2.31
CA PRO A 611 -5.92 13.97 1.10
C PRO A 611 -6.50 14.82 -0.03
N GLU A 612 -6.07 14.59 -1.27
CA GLU A 612 -6.50 15.37 -2.44
C GLU A 612 -8.01 15.53 -2.58
N GLY A 613 -8.41 16.71 -3.05
CA GLY A 613 -9.78 17.17 -3.12
C GLY A 613 -10.06 18.31 -2.15
N VAL A 614 -11.33 18.66 -2.00
CA VAL A 614 -11.76 19.78 -1.15
C VAL A 614 -11.74 19.35 0.33
N PRO A 615 -10.94 20.00 1.21
CA PRO A 615 -10.73 19.58 2.60
C PRO A 615 -11.99 19.51 3.45
N THR A 616 -13.02 20.30 3.12
CA THR A 616 -14.27 20.38 3.89
C THR A 616 -15.28 19.28 3.51
N THR A 617 -14.99 18.44 2.52
CA THR A 617 -15.89 17.36 2.11
C THR A 617 -15.92 16.23 3.13
N ASN A 618 -17.03 15.49 3.17
CA ASN A 618 -17.21 14.37 4.09
C ASN A 618 -16.11 13.30 3.91
N ALA A 619 -15.76 12.96 2.67
CA ALA A 619 -14.74 11.95 2.40
C ALA A 619 -13.37 12.35 2.97
N VAL A 620 -12.92 13.58 2.69
CA VAL A 620 -11.62 14.07 3.20
C VAL A 620 -11.65 14.21 4.72
N GLN A 621 -12.73 14.73 5.30
CA GLN A 621 -12.88 14.87 6.75
C GLN A 621 -12.89 13.51 7.47
N GLU A 622 -13.47 12.48 6.88
CA GLU A 622 -13.49 11.14 7.47
C GLU A 622 -12.11 10.47 7.42
N ILE A 623 -11.39 10.61 6.30
CA ILE A 623 -10.02 10.10 6.19
C ILE A 623 -9.09 10.78 7.22
N LEU A 624 -9.20 12.11 7.37
CA LEU A 624 -8.45 12.86 8.38
C LEU A 624 -8.82 12.43 9.80
N TYR A 625 -10.08 12.02 10.02
CA TYR A 625 -10.51 11.48 11.30
C TYR A 625 -9.83 10.14 11.61
N TRP A 626 -9.77 9.22 10.64
CA TRP A 626 -9.03 7.95 10.77
C TRP A 626 -7.55 8.17 11.02
N GLN A 627 -6.92 9.08 10.27
CA GLN A 627 -5.52 9.48 10.50
C GLN A 627 -5.32 10.02 11.92
N GLY A 628 -6.22 10.88 12.41
CA GLY A 628 -6.20 11.40 13.77
C GLY A 628 -6.32 10.30 14.84
N GLN A 629 -7.21 9.31 14.64
CA GLN A 629 -7.32 8.15 15.53
C GLN A 629 -6.04 7.30 15.55
N THR A 630 -5.45 7.06 14.38
CA THR A 630 -4.18 6.35 14.24
C THR A 630 -3.04 7.08 14.95
N MET A 631 -2.87 8.39 14.74
CA MET A 631 -1.84 9.18 15.42
C MET A 631 -2.03 9.17 16.94
N ALA A 632 -3.27 9.34 17.42
CA ALA A 632 -3.59 9.32 18.85
C ALA A 632 -3.27 7.97 19.50
N MET A 633 -3.57 6.87 18.82
CA MET A 633 -3.19 5.53 19.25
C MET A 633 -1.66 5.41 19.40
N MET A 634 -0.89 5.78 18.37
CA MET A 634 0.56 5.64 18.38
C MET A 634 1.22 6.49 19.47
N TYR A 635 0.87 7.76 19.57
CA TYR A 635 1.44 8.66 20.59
C TYR A 635 1.08 8.22 22.01
N SER A 636 -0.12 7.69 22.24
CA SER A 636 -0.52 7.13 23.53
C SER A 636 0.36 5.94 23.94
N ILE A 637 0.63 5.01 23.02
CA ILE A 637 1.52 3.86 23.28
C ILE A 637 2.94 4.34 23.66
N ILE A 638 3.47 5.29 22.90
CA ILE A 638 4.84 5.82 23.11
C ILE A 638 4.91 6.56 24.45
N ALA A 639 3.95 7.42 24.76
CA ALA A 639 3.91 8.17 26.01
C ALA A 639 3.80 7.25 27.24
N GLN A 640 2.94 6.23 27.17
CA GLN A 640 2.83 5.23 28.23
C GLN A 640 4.13 4.45 28.43
N GLU A 641 4.88 4.16 27.36
CA GLU A 641 6.17 3.48 27.50
C GLU A 641 7.24 4.39 28.09
N LEU A 642 7.28 5.67 27.71
CA LEU A 642 8.17 6.66 28.34
C LEU A 642 7.89 6.78 29.84
N GLU A 643 6.63 6.80 30.24
CA GLU A 643 6.22 6.83 31.65
C GLU A 643 6.67 5.56 32.39
N LYS A 644 6.40 4.37 31.82
CA LYS A 644 6.83 3.08 32.40
C LYS A 644 8.34 2.96 32.54
N ALA A 645 9.10 3.52 31.61
CA ALA A 645 10.56 3.53 31.63
C ALA A 645 11.15 4.62 32.55
N GLY A 646 10.32 5.51 33.13
CA GLY A 646 10.79 6.64 33.93
C GLY A 646 11.47 7.75 33.11
N LEU A 647 11.16 7.84 31.82
CA LEU A 647 11.79 8.73 30.84
C LEU A 647 10.89 9.89 30.39
N SER A 648 9.67 9.98 30.90
CA SER A 648 8.64 10.96 30.49
C SER A 648 8.99 12.43 30.78
N ASP A 649 9.85 12.69 31.77
CA ASP A 649 10.36 14.04 32.06
C ASP A 649 11.53 14.42 31.13
N GLN A 650 12.36 13.44 30.77
CA GLN A 650 13.55 13.62 29.94
C GLN A 650 13.24 13.76 28.45
N TYR A 651 12.32 12.94 27.94
CA TYR A 651 11.99 12.88 26.52
C TYR A 651 10.52 13.19 26.24
N HIS A 652 10.28 13.75 25.07
CA HIS A 652 8.94 13.96 24.53
C HIS A 652 8.60 12.84 23.54
N PRO A 653 7.32 12.44 23.34
CA PRO A 653 6.97 11.48 22.29
C PRO A 653 7.45 11.88 20.88
N GLN A 654 7.50 13.19 20.59
CA GLN A 654 8.07 13.74 19.34
C GLN A 654 9.61 13.67 19.25
N ASP A 655 10.31 13.28 20.32
CA ASP A 655 11.71 12.89 20.19
C ASP A 655 11.84 11.50 19.53
N TYR A 656 10.75 10.75 19.33
CA TYR A 656 10.74 9.40 18.73
C TYR A 656 9.86 9.27 17.48
N LEU A 657 8.67 9.87 17.46
CA LEU A 657 7.72 9.80 16.33
C LEU A 657 7.35 11.19 15.87
N ASN A 658 7.53 11.49 14.59
CA ASN A 658 7.23 12.78 14.02
C ASN A 658 6.42 12.67 12.72
N PHE A 659 5.37 13.49 12.63
CA PHE A 659 4.56 13.65 11.43
C PHE A 659 4.79 15.03 10.83
N TYR A 660 4.96 15.07 9.53
CA TYR A 660 5.22 16.25 8.73
C TYR A 660 4.29 16.31 7.51
N CYS A 661 4.16 17.48 6.94
CA CYS A 661 3.60 17.68 5.60
C CYS A 661 4.48 18.65 4.80
N LEU A 662 4.24 18.73 3.50
CA LEU A 662 4.98 19.61 2.61
C LEU A 662 4.13 20.81 2.18
N GLY A 663 4.77 21.95 1.98
CA GLY A 663 4.13 23.17 1.50
C GLY A 663 5.13 24.12 0.86
N ASN A 664 4.61 25.00 0.00
CA ASN A 664 5.40 26.03 -0.64
C ASN A 664 4.72 27.39 -0.49
N ARG A 665 5.52 28.45 -0.58
CA ARG A 665 5.05 29.84 -0.52
C ARG A 665 5.92 30.73 -1.40
N ASP A 666 5.35 31.22 -2.49
CA ASP A 666 6.07 32.05 -3.45
C ASP A 666 6.20 33.50 -2.97
N ALA A 667 7.35 34.11 -3.22
CA ALA A 667 7.54 35.53 -2.98
C ALA A 667 6.52 36.39 -3.78
N PRO A 668 6.10 37.56 -3.26
CA PRO A 668 5.33 38.52 -4.04
C PRO A 668 6.15 39.03 -5.23
N SER A 669 5.60 39.02 -6.45
CA SER A 669 6.26 39.55 -7.65
C SER A 669 5.57 40.84 -8.15
N SER A 670 6.31 41.74 -8.79
CA SER A 670 5.77 43.01 -9.33
C SER A 670 4.74 42.83 -10.45
N GLU A 671 4.74 41.69 -11.15
CA GLU A 671 3.74 41.36 -12.16
C GLU A 671 2.39 40.94 -11.57
N SER A 672 2.37 40.52 -10.29
CA SER A 672 1.17 39.98 -9.63
C SER A 672 0.15 41.04 -9.21
N SER A 673 0.53 42.33 -9.13
CA SER A 673 -0.37 43.43 -8.78
C SER A 673 -1.38 43.77 -9.89
N HIS A 674 -1.12 43.41 -11.15
CA HIS A 674 -2.05 43.65 -12.27
C HIS A 674 -3.08 42.53 -12.48
N GLN A 675 -2.90 41.35 -11.84
CA GLN A 675 -3.74 40.17 -12.06
C GLN A 675 -4.71 39.85 -10.90
N LEU A 676 -4.63 40.59 -9.79
CA LEU A 676 -5.57 40.49 -8.65
C LEU A 676 -6.99 41.02 -8.96
N ASN A 677 -7.26 41.49 -10.18
CA ASN A 677 -8.58 41.97 -10.61
C ASN A 677 -9.58 40.85 -10.98
N GLN A 678 -9.20 39.58 -10.87
CA GLN A 678 -10.18 38.49 -10.91
C GLN A 678 -10.79 38.32 -9.52
N GLN A 679 -12.00 38.87 -9.32
CA GLN A 679 -12.83 38.51 -8.17
C GLN A 679 -13.15 37.01 -8.26
N SER A 680 -12.48 36.19 -7.45
CA SER A 680 -12.90 34.81 -7.25
C SER A 680 -14.06 34.79 -6.26
N ASP A 681 -15.22 34.27 -6.68
CA ASP A 681 -16.38 34.04 -5.80
C ASP A 681 -16.08 32.99 -4.71
N ASN A 682 -14.99 32.23 -4.87
CA ASN A 682 -14.52 31.25 -3.89
C ASN A 682 -13.51 31.88 -2.92
N ARG A 683 -13.92 32.04 -1.65
CA ARG A 683 -13.08 32.60 -0.59
C ARG A 683 -11.78 31.83 -0.37
N ALA A 684 -11.79 30.50 -0.42
CA ALA A 684 -10.58 29.70 -0.21
C ALA A 684 -9.56 29.93 -1.31
N HIS A 685 -10.02 30.00 -2.56
CA HIS A 685 -9.18 30.32 -3.71
C HIS A 685 -8.60 31.73 -3.59
N ALA A 686 -9.42 32.74 -3.25
CA ALA A 686 -8.96 34.10 -3.05
C ALA A 686 -7.88 34.23 -1.96
N LEU A 687 -7.99 33.46 -0.86
CA LEU A 687 -6.98 33.45 0.20
C LEU A 687 -5.67 32.79 -0.24
N ALA A 688 -5.73 31.68 -0.97
CA ALA A 688 -4.53 31.04 -1.51
C ALA A 688 -3.77 31.96 -2.49
N LEU A 689 -4.49 32.74 -3.31
CA LEU A 689 -3.89 33.77 -4.17
C LEU A 689 -3.28 34.91 -3.37
N LYS A 690 -3.99 35.40 -2.35
CA LYS A 690 -3.55 36.51 -1.50
C LYS A 690 -2.25 36.17 -0.77
N PHE A 691 -2.20 34.99 -0.14
CA PHE A 691 -1.05 34.58 0.69
C PHE A 691 0.04 33.84 -0.09
N ARG A 692 -0.22 33.52 -1.37
CA ARG A 692 0.70 32.87 -2.31
C ARG A 692 1.27 31.56 -1.79
N ARG A 693 0.46 30.77 -1.11
CA ARG A 693 0.85 29.51 -0.46
C ARG A 693 -0.10 28.38 -0.79
N PHE A 694 0.42 27.16 -0.86
CA PHE A 694 -0.38 25.95 -0.98
C PHE A 694 0.43 24.73 -0.50
N MET A 695 -0.27 23.63 -0.21
CA MET A 695 0.44 22.38 0.09
C MET A 695 1.17 21.85 -1.14
N ILE A 696 2.30 21.20 -0.92
CA ILE A 696 2.88 20.29 -1.91
C ILE A 696 2.25 18.93 -1.61
N TYR A 697 1.60 18.34 -2.60
CA TYR A 697 0.86 17.11 -2.39
C TYR A 697 1.81 15.92 -2.36
N VAL A 698 1.93 15.29 -1.19
CA VAL A 698 2.71 14.07 -1.01
C VAL A 698 1.88 12.91 -1.54
N HIS A 699 2.15 12.51 -2.78
CA HIS A 699 1.60 11.31 -3.39
C HIS A 699 2.56 10.11 -3.28
N ALA A 700 3.76 10.30 -2.72
CA ALA A 700 4.70 9.23 -2.43
C ALA A 700 4.08 7.99 -1.78
N LYS A 701 4.69 6.81 -2.01
CA LYS A 701 4.43 5.57 -1.25
C LYS A 701 5.74 4.80 -1.03
N GLY A 702 6.57 5.29 -0.10
CA GLY A 702 7.88 4.72 0.17
C GLY A 702 8.23 4.67 1.66
N MET A 703 9.16 3.77 1.99
CA MET A 703 9.75 3.64 3.33
C MET A 703 11.23 3.29 3.20
N ILE A 704 12.08 4.08 3.86
CA ILE A 704 13.52 3.84 4.03
C ILE A 704 13.77 3.39 5.46
N VAL A 705 14.54 2.34 5.63
CA VAL A 705 14.90 1.76 6.93
C VAL A 705 16.41 1.73 7.06
N ASP A 706 16.92 2.38 8.11
CA ASP A 706 18.32 2.36 8.53
C ASP A 706 19.35 2.73 7.44
N ASP A 707 18.92 3.46 6.40
CA ASP A 707 19.72 3.80 5.21
C ASP A 707 20.31 2.59 4.45
N GLU A 708 19.78 1.38 4.68
CA GLU A 708 20.22 0.14 4.02
C GLU A 708 19.12 -0.55 3.21
N TYR A 709 17.84 -0.30 3.51
CA TYR A 709 16.71 -0.95 2.86
C TYR A 709 15.64 0.08 2.48
N VAL A 710 15.01 -0.15 1.32
CA VAL A 710 13.89 0.67 0.84
C VAL A 710 12.75 -0.21 0.38
N ILE A 711 11.51 0.21 0.64
CA ILE A 711 10.29 -0.26 -0.01
C ILE A 711 9.70 0.91 -0.78
N MET A 712 9.31 0.69 -2.04
CA MET A 712 8.69 1.72 -2.87
C MET A 712 7.71 1.09 -3.87
N GLY A 713 6.56 1.74 -4.09
CA GLY A 713 5.55 1.24 -5.02
C GLY A 713 4.32 2.12 -5.11
N SER A 714 3.17 1.50 -5.32
CA SER A 714 1.87 2.19 -5.43
C SER A 714 1.01 2.13 -4.16
N ALA A 715 1.40 1.30 -3.17
CA ALA A 715 0.58 0.98 -2.01
C ALA A 715 0.65 2.04 -0.90
N ASN A 716 -0.52 2.62 -0.60
CA ASN A 716 -0.68 3.54 0.52
C ASN A 716 -0.69 2.81 1.88
N ILE A 717 -0.40 3.51 2.97
CA ILE A 717 -0.59 2.99 4.33
C ILE A 717 -2.05 3.22 4.74
N ASN A 718 -2.91 2.37 4.18
CA ASN A 718 -4.33 2.24 4.50
C ASN A 718 -4.77 0.79 4.24
N GLN A 719 -5.98 0.44 4.64
CA GLN A 719 -6.54 -0.89 4.39
C GLN A 719 -6.79 -1.12 2.89
N ARG A 720 -7.26 -0.11 2.15
CA ARG A 720 -7.46 -0.20 0.69
C ARG A 720 -6.25 -0.79 -0.06
N SER A 721 -5.04 -0.36 0.25
CA SER A 721 -3.83 -0.82 -0.42
C SER A 721 -3.21 -2.07 0.23
N LEU A 722 -3.34 -2.25 1.55
CA LEU A 722 -2.63 -3.31 2.30
C LEU A 722 -3.44 -4.60 2.54
N ASP A 723 -4.73 -4.60 2.22
CA ASP A 723 -5.62 -5.75 2.41
C ASP A 723 -5.30 -6.94 1.48
N GLY A 724 -4.78 -6.67 0.28
CA GLY A 724 -4.56 -7.67 -0.76
C GLY A 724 -5.77 -7.97 -1.64
N SER A 725 -7.00 -7.79 -1.12
CA SER A 725 -8.25 -8.07 -1.86
C SER A 725 -9.10 -6.83 -2.16
N ARG A 726 -8.65 -5.64 -1.77
CA ARG A 726 -9.26 -4.34 -2.12
C ARG A 726 -8.69 -3.82 -3.45
N ASP A 727 -7.84 -2.79 -3.42
CA ASP A 727 -7.14 -2.29 -4.61
C ASP A 727 -5.98 -3.21 -4.97
N THR A 728 -5.63 -3.27 -6.26
CA THR A 728 -4.41 -3.98 -6.66
C THR A 728 -3.21 -3.06 -6.63
N GLU A 729 -2.15 -3.46 -5.95
CA GLU A 729 -0.92 -2.68 -5.78
C GLU A 729 0.32 -3.48 -6.17
N ILE A 730 1.42 -2.78 -6.42
CA ILE A 730 2.75 -3.36 -6.63
C ILE A 730 3.79 -2.52 -5.90
N ALA A 731 4.79 -3.17 -5.34
CA ALA A 731 5.95 -2.52 -4.76
C ALA A 731 7.20 -3.38 -4.98
N MET A 732 8.36 -2.78 -4.82
CA MET A 732 9.61 -3.50 -4.65
C MET A 732 10.18 -3.20 -3.27
N GLY A 733 10.95 -4.13 -2.74
CA GLY A 733 11.91 -3.87 -1.67
C GLY A 733 13.30 -4.21 -2.13
N ALA A 734 14.27 -3.37 -1.77
CA ALA A 734 15.63 -3.49 -2.29
C ALA A 734 16.67 -3.04 -1.27
N TYR A 735 17.87 -3.62 -1.40
CA TYR A 735 19.07 -3.22 -0.67
C TYR A 735 20.32 -3.53 -1.50
N GLN A 736 21.41 -2.83 -1.16
CA GLN A 736 22.73 -3.15 -1.68
C GLN A 736 23.47 -4.03 -0.65
N PRO A 737 23.83 -5.28 -0.98
CA PRO A 737 24.39 -6.22 -0.01
C PRO A 737 25.77 -5.81 0.53
N ASN A 738 26.47 -4.88 -0.14
CA ASN A 738 27.75 -4.34 0.31
C ASN A 738 27.61 -3.08 1.18
N TYR A 739 26.40 -2.55 1.32
CA TYR A 739 26.07 -1.36 2.11
C TYR A 739 24.97 -1.69 3.13
N THR A 740 25.27 -2.61 4.04
CA THR A 740 24.39 -2.97 5.16
C THR A 740 25.12 -2.79 6.49
N TRP A 741 24.38 -2.49 7.56
CA TRP A 741 24.92 -2.42 8.92
C TRP A 741 25.57 -3.74 9.34
N ALA A 742 24.94 -4.87 9.01
CA ALA A 742 25.45 -6.18 9.37
C ALA A 742 26.77 -6.53 8.65
N GLY A 743 26.91 -6.13 7.38
CA GLY A 743 28.13 -6.33 6.59
C GLY A 743 29.23 -5.34 6.93
N LYS A 744 28.91 -4.04 7.02
CA LYS A 744 29.88 -2.96 7.24
C LYS A 744 30.26 -2.73 8.70
N LYS A 745 29.36 -3.06 9.64
CA LYS A 745 29.48 -2.74 11.08
C LYS A 745 29.59 -1.24 11.37
N SER A 746 29.14 -0.41 10.44
CA SER A 746 29.06 1.05 10.51
C SER A 746 27.90 1.53 9.65
N HIS A 747 27.54 2.82 9.77
CA HIS A 747 26.50 3.42 8.94
C HIS A 747 26.81 3.22 7.44
N PRO A 748 25.94 2.56 6.67
CA PRO A 748 26.11 2.43 5.23
C PRO A 748 25.76 3.73 4.51
N HIS A 749 26.71 4.29 3.75
CA HIS A 749 26.46 5.46 2.88
C HIS A 749 26.41 5.02 1.41
N GLY A 750 25.52 4.07 1.12
CA GLY A 750 25.20 3.62 -0.24
C GLY A 750 24.15 4.49 -0.92
N GLN A 751 23.55 3.97 -1.99
CA GLN A 751 22.52 4.67 -2.77
C GLN A 751 21.24 4.95 -1.97
N VAL A 752 20.88 4.09 -1.00
CA VAL A 752 19.70 4.32 -0.13
C VAL A 752 19.92 5.55 0.76
N TYR A 753 21.08 5.65 1.41
CA TYR A 753 21.51 6.86 2.12
C TYR A 753 21.53 8.09 1.21
N GLY A 754 22.10 7.97 0.00
CA GLY A 754 22.15 9.05 -0.99
C GLY A 754 20.77 9.58 -1.34
N TYR A 755 19.83 8.67 -1.62
CA TYR A 755 18.44 9.00 -1.91
C TYR A 755 17.75 9.70 -0.75
N ARG A 756 17.89 9.17 0.47
CA ARG A 756 17.31 9.76 1.70
C ARG A 756 17.87 11.15 1.98
N MET A 757 19.18 11.35 1.82
CA MET A 757 19.80 12.68 1.92
C MET A 757 19.28 13.63 0.82
N SER A 758 19.04 13.14 -0.40
CA SER A 758 18.53 13.96 -1.51
C SER A 758 17.10 14.44 -1.27
N LEU A 759 16.22 13.55 -0.77
CA LEU A 759 14.87 13.93 -0.30
C LEU A 759 14.95 14.95 0.85
N TRP A 760 15.88 14.78 1.79
CA TRP A 760 16.05 15.75 2.88
C TRP A 760 16.62 17.08 2.40
N ALA A 761 17.45 17.10 1.36
CA ALA A 761 17.96 18.33 0.78
C ALA A 761 16.83 19.16 0.18
N GLU A 762 15.90 18.52 -0.52
CA GLU A 762 14.67 19.13 -1.04
C GLU A 762 13.76 19.62 0.11
N HIS A 763 13.42 18.73 1.04
CA HIS A 763 12.43 19.04 2.09
C HIS A 763 12.95 20.05 3.11
N LEU A 764 14.23 20.01 3.47
CA LEU A 764 14.82 20.89 4.48
C LEU A 764 15.54 22.11 3.88
N GLY A 765 15.71 22.12 2.55
CA GLY A 765 16.38 23.14 1.75
C GLY A 765 17.90 23.28 1.98
N LYS A 766 18.48 22.43 2.82
CA LYS A 766 19.93 22.32 3.03
C LYS A 766 20.31 20.97 3.62
N LEU A 767 21.60 20.64 3.53
CA LEU A 767 22.19 19.49 4.20
C LEU A 767 23.04 19.92 5.39
N GLU A 768 22.92 19.18 6.48
CA GLU A 768 23.67 19.38 7.73
C GLU A 768 24.28 18.04 8.15
N ASP A 769 25.46 18.06 8.78
CA ASP A 769 26.14 16.83 9.21
C ASP A 769 25.30 16.00 10.17
N THR A 770 24.46 16.63 10.98
CA THR A 770 23.52 15.93 11.88
C THR A 770 22.52 15.05 11.14
N PHE A 771 22.20 15.34 9.88
CA PHE A 771 21.29 14.53 9.08
C PHE A 771 21.88 13.20 8.64
N LYS A 772 23.19 13.00 8.85
CA LYS A 772 23.87 11.73 8.66
C LYS A 772 23.54 10.73 9.76
N GLU A 773 22.98 11.15 10.88
CA GLU A 773 22.61 10.25 12.00
C GLU A 773 21.14 10.46 12.37
N PRO A 774 20.19 9.99 11.54
CA PRO A 774 18.77 10.31 11.69
C PRO A 774 18.16 9.85 13.01
N GLN A 775 18.70 8.78 13.61
CA GLN A 775 18.28 8.28 14.91
C GLN A 775 18.58 9.25 16.07
N SER A 776 19.62 10.08 15.93
CA SER A 776 20.11 10.95 17.01
C SER A 776 19.06 11.98 17.46
N LEU A 777 19.08 12.32 18.75
CA LEU A 777 18.17 13.30 19.32
C LEU A 777 18.41 14.70 18.72
N GLU A 778 19.66 15.00 18.44
CA GLU A 778 20.14 16.23 17.81
C GLU A 778 19.53 16.38 16.42
N CYS A 779 19.56 15.31 15.61
CA CYS A 779 18.94 15.29 14.29
C CYS A 779 17.42 15.51 14.39
N VAL A 780 16.72 14.71 15.20
CA VAL A 780 15.25 14.83 15.38
C VAL A 780 14.86 16.26 15.77
N ARG A 781 15.58 16.86 16.72
CA ARG A 781 15.30 18.23 17.19
C ARG A 781 15.63 19.29 16.14
N LEU A 782 16.68 19.11 15.34
CA LEU A 782 17.00 20.04 14.26
C LEU A 782 15.95 19.98 13.14
N VAL A 783 15.56 18.79 12.70
CA VAL A 783 14.47 18.60 11.72
C VAL A 783 13.20 19.26 12.23
N ASN A 784 12.81 18.97 13.48
CA ASN A 784 11.63 19.60 14.11
C ASN A 784 11.75 21.12 14.23
N LYS A 785 12.95 21.66 14.46
CA LYS A 785 13.18 23.11 14.52
C LYS A 785 12.96 23.76 13.15
N ILE A 786 13.47 23.15 12.09
CA ILE A 786 13.27 23.62 10.70
C ILE A 786 11.79 23.51 10.34
N ALA A 787 11.16 22.36 10.59
CA ALA A 787 9.75 22.12 10.29
C ALA A 787 8.80 23.09 11.02
N LYS A 788 9.09 23.44 12.28
CA LYS A 788 8.36 24.47 13.03
C LYS A 788 8.57 25.88 12.48
N TYR A 789 9.78 26.19 12.02
CA TYR A 789 10.06 27.48 11.37
C TYR A 789 9.27 27.60 10.06
N ASN A 790 9.33 26.56 9.21
CA ASN A 790 8.63 26.52 7.93
C ASN A 790 7.12 26.59 8.11
N TRP A 791 6.54 25.87 9.08
CA TRP A 791 5.11 26.00 9.39
C TRP A 791 4.74 27.45 9.75
N LYS A 792 5.52 28.10 10.64
CA LYS A 792 5.28 29.51 11.01
C LYS A 792 5.38 30.44 9.80
N ALA A 793 6.41 30.27 8.97
CA ALA A 793 6.58 31.07 7.75
C ALA A 793 5.46 30.82 6.74
N PHE A 794 4.95 29.60 6.64
CA PHE A 794 3.84 29.24 5.78
C PHE A 794 2.54 29.92 6.23
N VAL A 795 2.19 29.84 7.53
CA VAL A 795 0.90 30.38 8.04
C VAL A 795 0.88 31.89 8.31
N ASP A 796 2.03 32.56 8.32
CA ASP A 796 2.12 34.00 8.59
C ASP A 796 1.31 34.84 7.58
N ASP A 797 0.66 35.91 8.04
CA ASP A 797 -0.08 36.81 7.14
C ASP A 797 0.89 37.58 6.23
N ASP A 798 2.04 37.99 6.77
CA ASP A 798 3.11 38.61 6.02
C ASP A 798 3.96 37.53 5.33
N TYR A 799 4.50 37.86 4.15
CA TYR A 799 5.41 36.95 3.47
C TYR A 799 6.68 36.74 4.29
N ARG A 800 7.00 35.48 4.54
CA ARG A 800 8.28 35.04 5.12
C ARG A 800 8.82 33.90 4.30
N GLU A 801 10.11 33.99 3.98
CA GLU A 801 10.82 32.95 3.25
C GLU A 801 10.88 31.66 4.08
N MET A 802 10.45 30.57 3.46
CA MET A 802 10.59 29.22 4.01
C MET A 802 12.03 28.73 3.77
N ARG A 803 12.57 27.92 4.68
CA ARG A 803 13.92 27.34 4.50
C ARG A 803 13.94 26.14 3.56
N GLY A 804 12.78 25.53 3.33
CA GLY A 804 12.52 24.32 2.55
C GLY A 804 11.03 24.00 2.66
N HIS A 805 10.62 22.84 2.19
CA HIS A 805 9.20 22.47 2.09
C HIS A 805 8.60 21.77 3.32
N LEU A 806 9.44 21.15 4.16
CA LEU A 806 9.00 20.35 5.30
C LEU A 806 8.39 21.23 6.38
N MET A 807 7.16 20.92 6.77
CA MET A 807 6.44 21.56 7.87
C MET A 807 6.03 20.53 8.90
N LEU A 808 6.01 20.93 10.16
CA LEU A 808 5.44 20.08 11.20
C LEU A 808 3.95 19.92 10.90
N TYR A 809 3.45 18.68 10.87
CA TYR A 809 2.02 18.45 10.67
C TYR A 809 1.25 19.19 11.77
N PRO A 810 0.13 19.92 11.48
CA PRO A 810 -0.41 20.98 12.35
C PRO A 810 -1.14 20.50 13.60
N LEU A 811 -0.46 19.69 14.41
CA LEU A 811 -0.92 19.09 15.65
C LEU A 811 -0.04 19.52 16.82
N LYS A 812 -0.67 19.56 17.98
CA LYS A 812 -0.03 19.66 19.28
C LYS A 812 -0.11 18.31 19.97
N ILE A 813 1.06 17.79 20.33
CA ILE A 813 1.23 16.52 21.05
C ILE A 813 1.65 16.86 22.48
N SER A 814 0.94 16.33 23.47
CA SER A 814 1.34 16.47 24.88
C SER A 814 2.38 15.42 25.29
N ARG A 815 3.01 15.60 26.46
CA ARG A 815 3.86 14.56 27.09
C ARG A 815 3.12 13.27 27.38
N THR A 816 1.81 13.33 27.60
CA THR A 816 0.94 12.16 27.83
C THR A 816 0.47 11.51 26.52
N GLY A 817 0.94 11.98 25.36
CA GLY A 817 0.55 11.46 24.05
C GLY A 817 -0.81 11.93 23.55
N ALA A 818 -1.44 12.90 24.22
CA ALA A 818 -2.70 13.47 23.77
C ALA A 818 -2.49 14.29 22.50
N VAL A 819 -3.33 14.05 21.49
CA VAL A 819 -3.29 14.71 20.19
C VAL A 819 -4.40 15.74 20.11
N SER A 820 -4.04 16.97 19.74
CA SER A 820 -4.97 18.09 19.54
C SER A 820 -4.51 18.93 18.35
N PRO A 821 -5.38 19.74 17.73
CA PRO A 821 -4.95 20.69 16.72
C PRO A 821 -3.97 21.71 17.31
N MET A 822 -3.09 22.27 16.49
CA MET A 822 -2.29 23.42 16.93
C MET A 822 -3.20 24.62 17.24
N SER A 823 -2.89 25.37 18.30
CA SER A 823 -3.71 26.50 18.75
C SER A 823 -3.93 27.53 17.64
N GLY A 824 -5.19 27.88 17.34
CA GLY A 824 -5.54 28.81 16.27
C GLY A 824 -5.50 28.21 14.85
N HIS A 825 -5.23 26.90 14.75
CA HIS A 825 -5.18 26.14 13.51
C HIS A 825 -6.02 24.86 13.62
N GLU A 826 -7.24 25.00 14.14
CA GLU A 826 -8.23 23.91 14.19
C GLU A 826 -8.65 23.47 12.79
N THR A 827 -8.53 24.37 11.81
CA THR A 827 -8.73 24.12 10.38
C THR A 827 -7.48 24.45 9.57
N PHE A 828 -7.35 23.86 8.37
CA PHE A 828 -6.23 24.18 7.47
C PHE A 828 -6.28 25.65 7.02
N PRO A 829 -5.10 26.29 6.85
CA PRO A 829 -5.02 27.67 6.41
C PRO A 829 -5.65 27.84 5.04
N ASP A 830 -6.40 28.93 4.86
CA ASP A 830 -7.05 29.38 3.62
C ASP A 830 -8.23 28.52 3.14
N VAL A 831 -8.10 27.20 3.19
CA VAL A 831 -9.04 26.23 2.59
C VAL A 831 -10.06 25.65 3.58
N GLY A 832 -9.86 25.83 4.89
CA GLY A 832 -10.75 25.29 5.92
C GLY A 832 -10.64 23.77 6.07
N GLY A 833 -11.68 23.14 6.62
CA GLY A 833 -11.67 21.71 6.96
C GLY A 833 -10.88 21.44 8.24
N LYS A 834 -11.39 20.58 9.13
CA LYS A 834 -10.75 20.34 10.43
C LYS A 834 -9.48 19.51 10.24
N VAL A 835 -8.41 19.90 10.92
CA VAL A 835 -7.10 19.20 10.84
C VAL A 835 -7.17 17.75 11.33
N LEU A 836 -7.99 17.49 12.36
CA LEU A 836 -8.26 16.16 12.90
C LEU A 836 -9.49 15.49 12.27
N GLY A 837 -10.05 16.09 11.21
CA GLY A 837 -11.23 15.57 10.54
C GLY A 837 -12.49 15.52 11.40
N ALA A 838 -13.48 14.79 10.90
CA ALA A 838 -14.72 14.46 11.61
C ALA A 838 -15.28 13.12 11.09
N PRO A 839 -15.90 12.30 11.95
CA PRO A 839 -16.61 11.12 11.49
C PRO A 839 -17.81 11.53 10.63
N THR A 840 -18.16 10.70 9.65
CA THR A 840 -19.31 10.95 8.78
C THR A 840 -20.22 9.72 8.70
N ASN A 841 -21.20 9.75 7.78
CA ASN A 841 -22.11 8.63 7.51
C ASN A 841 -21.64 7.81 6.30
N LEU A 842 -20.43 8.06 5.79
CA LEU A 842 -19.87 7.26 4.72
C LEU A 842 -19.51 5.87 5.26
N PRO A 843 -19.67 4.80 4.46
CA PRO A 843 -19.21 3.48 4.87
C PRO A 843 -17.68 3.45 5.05
N ASP A 844 -17.20 3.02 6.22
CA ASP A 844 -15.77 2.95 6.57
C ASP A 844 -14.92 2.27 5.48
N VAL A 845 -15.46 1.24 4.81
CA VAL A 845 -14.77 0.52 3.73
C VAL A 845 -14.34 1.42 2.54
N LEU A 846 -14.96 2.58 2.37
CA LEU A 846 -14.62 3.56 1.33
C LEU A 846 -13.39 4.38 1.69
N THR A 847 -13.26 4.73 2.97
CA THR A 847 -12.31 5.72 3.49
C THR A 847 -11.19 5.10 4.33
N THR A 848 -11.22 3.76 4.52
CA THR A 848 -10.19 2.98 5.24
C THR A 848 -9.17 2.27 4.36
#